data_AF-A0A539DJ48-F1
#
_entry.id   AF-A0A539DJ48-F1
#
_cell.length_a   1.000
_cell.length_b   1.000
_cell.length_c   1.000
_cell.angle_alpha   90.00
_cell.angle_beta   90.00
_cell.angle_gamma   90.00
#
_symmetry.space_group_name_H-M   'P 1'
#
loop_
_entity.id
_entity.type
_entity.pdbx_description
1 polymer ?
#
loop_
_entity_poly.entity_id
_entity_poly.type
_entity_poly.pdbx_seq_one_letter_code
_entity_poly.pdbx_strand_id
1 'polypeptide(L)'
;MQIHKPLRSSIEKIRTHVRSLRVWGLEVYAWWVLGFGNREERIDLRGDIRDARCEVRELIFLSMVSRMTFQKRTRRWMRPPSARSGFRYAQRRLNLIRLYTRGVRLKTLRDIRDVLNDFDRVVQRAIARVPEAACTGGLTIVAAFSVFRSREILRSLAPPGYAGHRPAVLLADAGAFPHCSPKNQATSRKTPYIIPKTHPPAPIPETPMADGLAGANEGAPLDLDAAQKILADASRGADDGELFVEDSRSESFLWDDGRLKSASYDASQGFGLRLVAGERAGYGHSSVLDEDAVRRAADAAKLALRGHSGTLDVAPPRTNAKLYRDVDPLAAPGFTDKTDLLAEIDAYVRAKDPRVVQATVSIAGSRRAVTIVRPDGERYEDARPLVRVNVSVTVEKDGRRESGSSGIGGRESYEAFIAPDRWKKVADEALRIALVNLDSIPAPAGEMDVVLGPGWPGVLLHEAVGHGLEGDFNRKETSAFAGKIGQRVASPGVTVVDDGTFHDLRGSLTIDDEGTPTSRTVLIEDGILKGYLQDRMNARLMGVSPTGNGRRESYAHTPMPRMTNTFMTAGDKDPEEILRSLKRGVYAVNFGGGQVDITSGKFVFQCTEAYLVENGQIKAPIKGATLIGDGPTALTRVTMIGNDLKLDEGVGTCGKGGQSVPVGVGQPTLYIQGLTVGGL
;
A
#
# COMPACT_ATOMS: atom_id res chain seq x y z
N MET A 1 -43.07 -47.77 2.39
CA MET A 1 -43.12 -46.87 3.58
C MET A 1 -42.90 -45.44 3.08
N GLN A 2 -43.67 -44.47 3.58
CA GLN A 2 -43.84 -43.16 2.93
C GLN A 2 -42.61 -42.22 2.99
N ILE A 3 -42.63 -41.26 2.06
CA ILE A 3 -41.68 -40.18 1.83
C ILE A 3 -41.78 -39.12 2.92
N HIS A 4 -40.68 -38.51 3.36
CA HIS A 4 -40.64 -37.03 3.51
C HIS A 4 -39.24 -36.41 3.37
N LYS A 5 -39.10 -35.64 2.28
CA LYS A 5 -38.20 -34.50 1.96
C LYS A 5 -36.68 -34.59 2.30
N PRO A 6 -35.79 -34.48 1.30
CA PRO A 6 -34.33 -34.49 1.53
C PRO A 6 -33.82 -33.19 2.14
N LEU A 7 -32.69 -33.26 2.85
CA LEU A 7 -31.97 -32.13 3.48
C LEU A 7 -31.65 -30.94 2.56
N ARG A 8 -31.82 -31.05 1.24
CA ARG A 8 -31.55 -29.97 0.28
C ARG A 8 -32.34 -28.70 0.60
N SER A 9 -33.64 -28.79 0.89
CA SER A 9 -34.46 -27.59 1.15
C SER A 9 -34.07 -26.87 2.45
N SER A 10 -33.61 -27.60 3.46
CA SER A 10 -33.06 -26.99 4.68
C SER A 10 -31.69 -26.33 4.41
N ILE A 11 -30.82 -26.98 3.63
CA ILE A 11 -29.51 -26.43 3.25
C ILE A 11 -29.65 -25.20 2.36
N GLU A 12 -30.64 -25.15 1.46
CA GLU A 12 -30.96 -23.94 0.68
C GLU A 12 -31.53 -22.82 1.55
N LYS A 13 -32.50 -23.09 2.42
CA LYS A 13 -33.00 -22.08 3.38
C LYS A 13 -31.89 -21.54 4.29
N ILE A 14 -30.99 -22.40 4.76
CA ILE A 14 -29.80 -22.01 5.54
C ILE A 14 -28.85 -21.17 4.68
N ARG A 15 -28.57 -21.54 3.42
CA ARG A 15 -27.75 -20.73 2.51
C ARG A 15 -28.36 -19.35 2.25
N THR A 16 -29.67 -19.25 2.14
CA THR A 16 -30.38 -17.96 1.96
C THR A 16 -30.30 -17.12 3.24
N HIS A 17 -30.55 -17.69 4.42
CA HIS A 17 -30.42 -16.98 5.72
C HIS A 17 -28.97 -16.57 6.07
N VAL A 18 -27.99 -17.37 5.67
CA VAL A 18 -26.56 -17.09 5.89
C VAL A 18 -26.04 -16.00 4.94
N ARG A 19 -26.65 -15.81 3.76
CA ARG A 19 -26.18 -14.85 2.74
C ARG A 19 -26.73 -13.44 2.85
N SER A 20 -27.90 -13.20 3.45
CA SER A 20 -28.59 -11.90 3.28
C SER A 20 -28.54 -10.92 4.47
N LEU A 21 -28.36 -11.36 5.73
CA LEU A 21 -28.50 -10.44 6.89
C LEU A 21 -27.48 -10.61 8.03
N ARG A 22 -26.92 -11.82 8.25
CA ARG A 22 -26.09 -12.08 9.44
C ARG A 22 -24.62 -11.69 9.32
N VAL A 23 -24.03 -11.75 8.12
CA VAL A 23 -22.65 -11.25 7.91
C VAL A 23 -22.63 -9.73 8.07
N TRP A 24 -23.59 -9.04 7.45
CA TRP A 24 -23.74 -7.59 7.53
C TRP A 24 -23.98 -7.11 8.97
N GLY A 25 -24.83 -7.78 9.74
CA GLY A 25 -25.03 -7.47 11.17
C GLY A 25 -23.78 -7.70 12.04
N LEU A 26 -22.95 -8.69 11.72
CA LEU A 26 -21.68 -8.94 12.41
C LEU A 26 -20.58 -7.96 11.99
N GLU A 27 -20.55 -7.53 10.72
CA GLU A 27 -19.67 -6.45 10.25
C GLU A 27 -20.05 -5.12 10.90
N VAL A 28 -21.35 -4.79 10.96
CA VAL A 28 -21.84 -3.59 11.66
C VAL A 28 -21.52 -3.65 13.16
N TYR A 29 -21.70 -4.79 13.83
CA TYR A 29 -21.34 -4.94 15.25
C TYR A 29 -19.82 -4.87 15.47
N ALA A 30 -19.01 -5.44 14.57
CA ALA A 30 -17.55 -5.32 14.62
C ALA A 30 -17.10 -3.86 14.38
N TRP A 31 -17.73 -3.14 13.44
CA TRP A 31 -17.55 -1.71 13.24
C TRP A 31 -17.97 -0.89 14.46
N TRP A 32 -19.04 -1.29 15.16
CA TRP A 32 -19.50 -0.63 16.39
C TRP A 32 -18.47 -0.79 17.52
N VAL A 33 -17.95 -2.01 17.72
CA VAL A 33 -16.93 -2.33 18.73
C VAL A 33 -15.56 -1.74 18.40
N LEU A 34 -15.20 -1.61 17.12
CA LEU A 34 -13.94 -1.00 16.69
C LEU A 34 -14.01 0.53 16.60
N GLY A 35 -15.15 1.10 16.18
CA GLY A 35 -15.33 2.53 15.95
C GLY A 35 -15.54 3.37 17.21
N PHE A 36 -16.11 2.79 18.28
CA PHE A 36 -16.27 3.47 19.57
C PHE A 36 -15.12 3.20 20.56
N GLY A 37 -14.09 2.47 20.14
CA GLY A 37 -12.87 2.19 20.93
C GLY A 37 -11.93 3.38 21.14
N ASN A 38 -12.46 4.61 21.31
CA ASN A 38 -11.72 5.79 21.76
C ASN A 38 -12.65 6.96 22.16
N ARG A 39 -13.49 6.79 23.17
CA ARG A 39 -13.97 7.91 24.01
C ARG A 39 -13.96 7.53 25.49
N GLU A 40 -13.80 8.55 26.33
CA GLU A 40 -13.55 8.45 27.76
C GLU A 40 -14.80 7.99 28.53
N GLU A 41 -14.95 6.68 28.74
CA GLU A 41 -15.58 6.14 29.94
C GLU A 41 -15.18 4.65 30.09
N ARG A 42 -14.65 4.27 31.27
CA ARG A 42 -14.17 2.90 31.52
C ARG A 42 -15.32 1.93 31.78
N ILE A 43 -15.85 1.31 30.73
CA ILE A 43 -16.54 0.02 30.85
C ILE A 43 -15.51 -1.07 30.50
N ASP A 44 -15.23 -2.00 31.42
CA ASP A 44 -14.23 -3.06 31.21
C ASP A 44 -14.78 -4.19 30.32
N LEU A 45 -14.90 -3.90 29.03
CA LEU A 45 -15.34 -4.85 28.00
C LEU A 45 -14.25 -5.86 27.59
N ARG A 46 -13.12 -5.96 28.33
CA ARG A 46 -12.03 -6.90 27.98
C ARG A 46 -12.47 -8.36 28.04
N GLY A 47 -13.41 -8.69 28.91
CA GLY A 47 -14.07 -10.00 28.94
C GLY A 47 -14.90 -10.24 27.68
N ASP A 48 -15.89 -9.38 27.42
CA ASP A 48 -16.82 -9.54 26.29
C ASP A 48 -16.13 -9.49 24.92
N ILE A 49 -15.10 -8.66 24.74
CA ILE A 49 -14.29 -8.61 23.51
C ILE A 49 -13.49 -9.92 23.32
N ARG A 50 -12.99 -10.51 24.40
CA ARG A 50 -12.27 -11.80 24.35
C ARG A 50 -13.24 -12.93 24.01
N ASP A 51 -14.42 -12.95 24.61
CA ASP A 51 -15.43 -13.99 24.39
C ASP A 51 -16.04 -13.87 22.99
N ALA A 52 -16.36 -12.66 22.52
CA ALA A 52 -16.80 -12.41 21.14
C ALA A 52 -15.73 -12.86 20.12
N ARG A 53 -14.44 -12.63 20.38
CA ARG A 53 -13.35 -13.12 19.51
C ARG A 53 -13.23 -14.66 19.52
N CYS A 54 -13.55 -15.32 20.63
CA CYS A 54 -13.64 -16.78 20.68
C CYS A 54 -14.84 -17.29 19.88
N GLU A 55 -16.03 -16.74 20.07
CA GLU A 55 -17.25 -17.14 19.36
C GLU A 55 -17.14 -16.89 17.84
N VAL A 56 -16.58 -15.75 17.41
CA VAL A 56 -16.32 -15.47 15.98
C VAL A 56 -15.36 -16.48 15.37
N ARG A 57 -14.31 -16.90 16.08
CA ARG A 57 -13.39 -17.95 15.61
C ARG A 57 -14.07 -19.31 15.49
N GLU A 58 -14.96 -19.65 16.43
CA GLU A 58 -15.74 -20.89 16.40
C GLU A 58 -16.78 -20.88 15.25
N LEU A 59 -17.44 -19.74 15.01
CA LEU A 59 -18.33 -19.48 13.88
C LEU A 59 -17.63 -19.62 12.52
N ILE A 60 -16.47 -19.00 12.35
CA ILE A 60 -15.66 -19.12 11.11
C ILE A 60 -15.28 -20.59 10.88
N PHE A 61 -14.79 -21.28 11.91
CA PHE A 61 -14.41 -22.69 11.82
C PHE A 61 -15.60 -23.61 11.46
N LEU A 62 -16.76 -23.44 12.09
CA LEU A 62 -17.95 -24.22 11.76
C LEU A 62 -18.49 -23.91 10.35
N SER A 63 -18.31 -22.67 9.87
CA SER A 63 -18.58 -22.32 8.47
C SER A 63 -17.65 -23.08 7.50
N MET A 64 -16.36 -23.28 7.85
CA MET A 64 -15.42 -24.06 7.05
C MET A 64 -15.78 -25.55 7.03
N VAL A 65 -16.14 -26.13 8.20
CA VAL A 65 -16.61 -27.53 8.29
C VAL A 65 -17.88 -27.74 7.45
N SER A 66 -18.79 -26.77 7.42
CA SER A 66 -20.03 -26.83 6.61
C SER A 66 -19.79 -26.86 5.10
N ARG A 67 -18.60 -26.44 4.64
CA ARG A 67 -18.19 -26.42 3.23
C ARG A 67 -17.48 -27.70 2.76
N MET A 68 -17.15 -28.63 3.66
CA MET A 68 -16.47 -29.89 3.30
C MET A 68 -17.43 -30.92 2.68
N THR A 69 -17.19 -31.31 1.42
CA THR A 69 -17.94 -32.38 0.74
C THR A 69 -17.29 -33.75 0.94
N PHE A 70 -17.97 -34.68 1.59
CA PHE A 70 -17.49 -36.06 1.78
C PHE A 70 -17.84 -36.95 0.59
N GLN A 71 -16.85 -37.34 -0.22
CA GLN A 71 -17.04 -38.36 -1.27
C GLN A 71 -17.15 -39.77 -0.67
N LYS A 72 -18.17 -40.51 -1.11
CA LYS A 72 -18.35 -41.94 -0.79
C LYS A 72 -17.75 -42.78 -1.91
N ARG A 73 -16.62 -43.46 -1.69
CA ARG A 73 -16.00 -44.38 -2.67
C ARG A 73 -15.75 -45.79 -2.11
N THR A 74 -15.59 -46.73 -3.03
CA THR A 74 -15.82 -48.18 -2.88
C THR A 74 -14.68 -48.92 -2.16
N ARG A 75 -15.00 -50.09 -1.58
CA ARG A 75 -14.02 -50.97 -0.90
C ARG A 75 -13.11 -51.65 -1.93
N ARG A 76 -11.79 -51.46 -1.83
CA ARG A 76 -10.78 -52.25 -2.57
C ARG A 76 -10.11 -53.22 -1.60
N TRP A 77 -10.07 -54.51 -1.96
CA TRP A 77 -9.38 -55.55 -1.19
C TRP A 77 -7.93 -55.67 -1.66
N MET A 78 -7.00 -55.87 -0.72
CA MET A 78 -5.58 -56.07 -1.03
C MET A 78 -5.00 -57.25 -0.25
N ARG A 79 -3.88 -57.78 -0.75
CA ARG A 79 -3.14 -58.92 -0.17
C ARG A 79 -1.76 -58.44 0.25
N PRO A 80 -1.37 -58.51 1.54
CA PRO A 80 -0.03 -58.10 1.99
C PRO A 80 1.07 -59.00 1.41
N PRO A 81 2.31 -58.50 1.21
CA PRO A 81 3.40 -59.28 0.59
C PRO A 81 3.82 -60.57 1.31
N SER A 82 3.48 -60.70 2.60
CA SER A 82 3.87 -61.83 3.46
C SER A 82 2.73 -62.79 3.84
N ALA A 83 1.54 -62.67 3.23
CA ALA A 83 0.36 -63.44 3.62
C ALA A 83 0.14 -64.75 2.83
N ARG A 84 -0.04 -65.87 3.55
CA ARG A 84 -0.41 -67.20 2.99
C ARG A 84 -1.65 -67.13 2.09
N SER A 85 -1.78 -68.11 1.20
CA SER A 85 -2.90 -68.22 0.26
C SER A 85 -4.24 -68.21 1.00
N GLY A 86 -5.19 -67.38 0.53
CA GLY A 86 -6.54 -67.24 1.10
C GLY A 86 -6.80 -65.96 1.90
N PHE A 87 -5.80 -65.30 2.47
CA PHE A 87 -6.03 -64.14 3.35
C PHE A 87 -6.29 -62.83 2.57
N ARG A 88 -7.38 -62.12 2.91
CA ARG A 88 -7.71 -60.77 2.41
C ARG A 88 -8.14 -59.86 3.56
N TYR A 89 -7.67 -58.61 3.56
CA TYR A 89 -8.04 -57.59 4.54
C TYR A 89 -8.58 -56.32 3.83
N ALA A 90 -9.50 -55.62 4.48
CA ALA A 90 -10.14 -54.40 3.97
C ALA A 90 -9.60 -53.16 4.67
N GLN A 91 -8.83 -52.33 3.93
CA GLN A 91 -8.25 -51.12 4.49
C GLN A 91 -9.30 -50.00 4.60
N ARG A 92 -9.44 -49.43 5.81
CA ARG A 92 -10.18 -48.19 6.06
C ARG A 92 -9.20 -47.08 6.42
N ARG A 93 -9.16 -46.00 5.64
CA ARG A 93 -8.64 -44.70 6.09
C ARG A 93 -9.81 -43.78 6.42
N LEU A 94 -9.88 -43.35 7.67
CA LEU A 94 -10.60 -42.16 8.12
C LEU A 94 -9.55 -41.27 8.77
N ASN A 95 -9.28 -40.11 8.19
CA ASN A 95 -8.32 -39.17 8.76
C ASN A 95 -8.92 -38.56 10.04
N LEU A 96 -8.15 -38.60 11.13
CA LEU A 96 -8.56 -38.08 12.42
C LEU A 96 -8.30 -36.57 12.48
N ILE A 97 -9.29 -35.77 12.88
CA ILE A 97 -9.10 -34.36 13.25
C ILE A 97 -9.38 -34.23 14.75
N ARG A 98 -8.46 -33.58 15.48
CA ARG A 98 -8.63 -33.19 16.89
C ARG A 98 -9.02 -31.72 16.95
N LEU A 99 -10.06 -31.38 17.72
CA LEU A 99 -10.44 -29.98 17.96
C LEU A 99 -9.43 -29.30 18.88
N TYR A 100 -8.96 -28.11 18.48
CA TYR A 100 -7.85 -27.41 19.15
C TYR A 100 -8.22 -26.69 20.47
N THR A 101 -9.49 -26.70 20.89
CA THR A 101 -9.96 -25.98 22.09
C THR A 101 -10.63 -26.86 23.15
N ARG A 102 -11.09 -28.08 22.83
CA ARG A 102 -11.72 -29.01 23.81
C ARG A 102 -11.38 -30.50 23.63
N GLY A 103 -10.46 -30.88 22.73
CA GLY A 103 -9.95 -32.27 22.63
C GLY A 103 -10.94 -33.34 22.13
N VAL A 104 -12.18 -32.95 21.81
CA VAL A 104 -13.21 -33.85 21.25
C VAL A 104 -12.76 -34.43 19.91
N ARG A 105 -12.95 -35.74 19.73
CA ARG A 105 -12.62 -36.47 18.50
C ARG A 105 -13.90 -36.83 17.75
N LEU A 106 -14.15 -36.17 16.61
CA LEU A 106 -15.27 -36.46 15.73
C LEU A 106 -15.03 -37.80 15.01
N LYS A 107 -15.71 -38.85 15.45
CA LYS A 107 -15.60 -40.22 14.92
C LYS A 107 -16.90 -40.70 14.28
N THR A 108 -18.05 -40.12 14.66
CA THR A 108 -19.38 -40.54 14.21
C THR A 108 -20.25 -39.37 13.75
N LEU A 109 -21.33 -39.69 13.02
CA LEU A 109 -22.34 -38.70 12.60
C LEU A 109 -23.17 -38.15 13.78
N ARG A 110 -23.14 -38.80 14.96
CA ARG A 110 -23.77 -38.28 16.18
C ARG A 110 -22.94 -37.13 16.75
N ASP A 111 -21.62 -37.34 16.91
CA ASP A 111 -20.67 -36.33 17.38
C ASP A 111 -20.75 -35.03 16.55
N ILE A 112 -20.93 -35.15 15.23
CA ILE A 112 -21.09 -34.01 14.31
C ILE A 112 -22.44 -33.30 14.51
N ARG A 113 -23.52 -34.04 14.76
CA ARG A 113 -24.85 -33.47 15.04
C ARG A 113 -24.85 -32.72 16.37
N ASP A 114 -24.17 -33.26 17.38
CA ASP A 114 -24.13 -32.66 18.71
C ASP A 114 -23.38 -31.31 18.68
N VAL A 115 -22.28 -31.21 17.91
CA VAL A 115 -21.58 -29.94 17.63
C VAL A 115 -22.45 -28.94 16.84
N LEU A 116 -23.24 -29.40 15.87
CA LEU A 116 -24.15 -28.54 15.11
C LEU A 116 -25.37 -28.05 15.93
N ASN A 117 -25.79 -28.80 16.94
CA ASN A 117 -26.81 -28.37 17.89
C ASN A 117 -26.26 -27.31 18.86
N ASP A 118 -25.00 -27.43 19.29
CA ASP A 118 -24.33 -26.44 20.15
C ASP A 118 -24.14 -25.10 19.42
N PHE A 119 -23.90 -25.14 18.09
CA PHE A 119 -23.81 -23.95 17.23
C PHE A 119 -25.08 -23.07 17.26
N ASP A 120 -26.27 -23.67 17.09
CA ASP A 120 -27.53 -22.93 17.16
C ASP A 120 -27.72 -22.30 18.56
N ARG A 121 -27.29 -23.03 19.60
CA ARG A 121 -27.31 -22.58 20.99
C ARG A 121 -26.33 -21.45 21.32
N VAL A 122 -25.23 -21.32 20.59
CA VAL A 122 -24.31 -20.16 20.68
C VAL A 122 -24.95 -18.96 19.97
N VAL A 123 -25.44 -19.15 18.75
CA VAL A 123 -26.07 -18.08 17.95
C VAL A 123 -27.27 -17.44 18.67
N GLN A 124 -28.13 -18.24 19.29
CA GLN A 124 -29.28 -17.71 20.06
C GLN A 124 -28.85 -16.88 21.29
N ARG A 125 -27.75 -17.24 21.96
CA ARG A 125 -27.21 -16.48 23.11
C ARG A 125 -26.57 -15.17 22.68
N ALA A 126 -25.89 -15.14 21.54
CA ALA A 126 -25.34 -13.90 20.97
C ALA A 126 -26.46 -12.92 20.57
N ILE A 127 -27.55 -13.41 19.97
CA ILE A 127 -28.72 -12.58 19.59
C ILE A 127 -29.39 -11.97 20.84
N ALA A 128 -29.57 -12.77 21.89
CA ALA A 128 -30.23 -12.32 23.13
C ALA A 128 -29.43 -11.28 23.95
N ARG A 129 -28.21 -10.94 23.54
CA ARG A 129 -27.37 -9.90 24.18
C ARG A 129 -27.37 -8.56 23.45
N VAL A 130 -28.06 -8.44 22.31
CA VAL A 130 -28.18 -7.18 21.57
C VAL A 130 -29.33 -6.36 22.18
N PRO A 131 -29.09 -5.13 22.71
CA PRO A 131 -30.17 -4.29 23.24
C PRO A 131 -31.10 -3.80 22.12
N GLU A 132 -32.41 -3.76 22.38
CA GLU A 132 -33.43 -3.46 21.36
C GLU A 132 -33.41 -2.00 20.87
N ALA A 133 -32.91 -1.07 21.69
CA ALA A 133 -32.62 0.31 21.34
C ALA A 133 -31.44 0.85 22.15
N ALA A 134 -30.69 1.80 21.58
CA ALA A 134 -29.65 2.55 22.27
C ALA A 134 -29.77 4.05 21.93
N CYS A 135 -29.64 4.90 22.94
CA CYS A 135 -29.67 6.36 22.81
C CYS A 135 -28.33 6.95 23.22
N THR A 136 -27.70 7.72 22.34
CA THR A 136 -26.50 8.50 22.66
C THR A 136 -26.57 9.88 22.00
N GLY A 137 -26.34 10.94 22.78
CA GLY A 137 -26.09 12.29 22.25
C GLY A 137 -27.15 12.89 21.31
N GLY A 138 -28.42 12.48 21.40
CA GLY A 138 -29.51 12.98 20.55
C GLY A 138 -29.88 12.09 19.36
N LEU A 139 -29.22 10.93 19.16
CA LEU A 139 -29.64 9.92 18.18
C LEU A 139 -30.17 8.66 18.88
N THR A 140 -31.35 8.21 18.45
CA THR A 140 -31.94 6.92 18.85
C THR A 140 -31.88 5.98 17.65
N ILE A 141 -31.17 4.86 17.79
CA ILE A 141 -31.17 3.80 16.77
C ILE A 141 -31.97 2.61 17.31
N VAL A 142 -32.99 2.22 16.56
CA VAL A 142 -33.87 1.07 16.85
C VAL A 142 -33.54 -0.06 15.87
N ALA A 143 -33.43 -1.30 16.37
CA ALA A 143 -33.15 -2.44 15.51
C ALA A 143 -34.28 -2.66 14.48
N ALA A 144 -33.92 -2.82 13.19
CA ALA A 144 -34.84 -2.78 12.05
C ALA A 144 -35.90 -3.90 11.97
N PHE A 145 -36.01 -4.78 12.98
CA PHE A 145 -37.04 -5.81 13.07
C PHE A 145 -38.44 -5.27 13.43
N SER A 146 -38.56 -4.03 13.90
CA SER A 146 -39.84 -3.42 14.33
C SER A 146 -40.69 -2.83 13.19
N VAL A 147 -40.15 -2.64 11.99
CA VAL A 147 -40.79 -1.89 10.89
C VAL A 147 -42.09 -2.52 10.36
N PHE A 148 -42.41 -3.76 10.73
CA PHE A 148 -43.70 -4.41 10.42
C PHE A 148 -44.83 -4.15 11.43
N ARG A 149 -44.62 -3.32 12.46
CA ARG A 149 -45.68 -2.83 13.37
C ARG A 149 -45.51 -1.34 13.70
N SER A 150 -45.98 -0.46 12.81
CA SER A 150 -46.42 0.90 13.16
C SER A 150 -47.07 1.59 11.94
N ARG A 151 -48.39 1.46 11.80
CA ARG A 151 -49.22 2.62 11.42
C ARG A 151 -49.60 3.29 12.74
N GLU A 152 -49.67 4.62 12.76
CA GLU A 152 -49.52 5.45 13.97
C GLU A 152 -48.06 5.38 14.47
N ILE A 153 -47.31 6.48 14.61
CA ILE A 153 -47.70 7.82 15.07
C ILE A 153 -47.13 8.92 14.15
N LEU A 154 -48.02 9.79 13.65
CA LEU A 154 -47.72 11.16 13.25
C LEU A 154 -48.51 12.08 14.18
N ARG A 155 -47.84 12.83 15.08
CA ARG A 155 -48.24 14.15 15.64
C ARG A 155 -47.41 14.50 16.90
N SER A 156 -47.25 15.81 17.09
CA SER A 156 -46.74 16.56 18.25
C SER A 156 -45.25 16.40 18.65
N LEU A 157 -44.56 17.43 19.17
CA LEU A 157 -44.75 18.90 19.15
C LEU A 157 -43.37 19.57 19.44
N ALA A 158 -43.22 20.86 19.14
CA ALA A 158 -41.96 21.63 19.29
C ALA A 158 -41.94 22.50 20.60
N PRO A 159 -40.95 23.40 20.86
CA PRO A 159 -40.32 23.58 22.19
C PRO A 159 -40.80 24.81 23.01
N PRO A 160 -40.25 25.03 24.24
CA PRO A 160 -39.29 26.13 24.54
C PRO A 160 -38.17 25.70 25.53
N GLY A 161 -37.21 26.52 26.04
CA GLY A 161 -36.79 27.93 25.80
C GLY A 161 -36.05 28.55 27.03
N TYR A 162 -35.35 29.70 26.85
CA TYR A 162 -34.62 30.52 27.87
C TYR A 162 -33.37 29.90 28.56
N ALA A 163 -32.43 30.64 29.19
CA ALA A 163 -31.78 31.95 28.95
C ALA A 163 -30.67 32.22 30.03
N GLY A 164 -29.66 33.06 29.74
CA GLY A 164 -29.04 33.94 30.76
C GLY A 164 -27.55 33.76 31.18
N HIS A 165 -26.88 34.93 31.27
CA HIS A 165 -25.71 35.32 32.10
C HIS A 165 -24.23 35.00 31.73
N ARG A 166 -23.46 36.11 31.57
CA ARG A 166 -22.02 36.29 31.91
C ARG A 166 -21.92 37.02 33.28
N PRO A 167 -20.77 37.00 33.99
CA PRO A 167 -19.68 38.01 33.82
C PRO A 167 -18.28 37.37 33.58
N ALA A 168 -17.31 37.96 32.87
CA ALA A 168 -16.37 39.06 33.23
C ALA A 168 -15.50 38.76 34.48
N VAL A 169 -14.16 38.89 34.45
CA VAL A 169 -13.41 40.13 34.80
C VAL A 169 -11.87 40.01 34.64
N LEU A 170 -11.18 41.13 34.33
CA LEU A 170 -9.73 41.52 34.39
C LEU A 170 -8.58 40.51 34.06
N LEU A 171 -7.59 40.80 33.19
CA LEU A 171 -6.54 41.87 33.12
C LEU A 171 -5.36 41.73 34.11
N ALA A 172 -4.16 41.47 33.59
CA ALA A 172 -2.85 41.88 34.13
C ALA A 172 -1.80 41.87 33.00
N ASP A 173 -0.79 42.74 33.10
CA ASP A 173 0.00 43.26 31.97
C ASP A 173 1.48 42.86 31.96
N ALA A 174 2.11 43.04 30.79
CA ALA A 174 3.50 43.40 30.50
C ALA A 174 4.72 42.71 31.18
N GLY A 175 5.69 42.33 30.34
CA GLY A 175 7.09 42.08 30.73
C GLY A 175 7.95 41.68 29.51
N ALA A 176 8.78 42.60 29.00
CA ALA A 176 9.45 42.43 27.70
C ALA A 176 10.99 42.52 27.75
N PHE A 177 11.62 41.93 26.70
CA PHE A 177 13.01 42.13 26.21
C PHE A 177 14.19 41.44 26.95
N PRO A 178 15.35 41.21 26.28
CA PRO A 178 15.60 41.12 24.81
C PRO A 178 16.44 39.91 24.34
N HIS A 179 16.57 39.82 23.00
CA HIS A 179 17.50 39.05 22.17
C HIS A 179 18.79 38.45 22.77
N CYS A 180 19.14 37.25 22.29
CA CYS A 180 20.48 37.02 21.74
C CYS A 180 20.53 35.88 20.68
N SER A 181 21.28 36.11 19.61
CA SER A 181 21.71 35.15 18.57
C SER A 181 23.12 35.63 18.17
N PRO A 182 24.10 34.80 17.72
CA PRO A 182 23.97 34.12 16.42
C PRO A 182 24.81 32.83 16.17
N LYS A 183 24.58 32.23 14.99
CA LYS A 183 25.55 31.56 14.08
C LYS A 183 26.48 30.45 14.60
N ASN A 184 26.45 29.30 13.92
CA ASN A 184 27.54 29.00 12.97
C ASN A 184 27.17 27.96 11.89
N GLN A 185 27.65 28.18 10.67
CA GLN A 185 27.66 27.22 9.57
C GLN A 185 29.04 26.53 9.51
N ALA A 186 29.10 25.27 9.12
CA ALA A 186 30.33 24.63 8.68
C ALA A 186 30.05 23.72 7.47
N THR A 187 30.82 23.89 6.41
CA THR A 187 30.66 23.22 5.12
C THR A 187 31.48 21.93 5.05
N SER A 188 30.98 20.91 4.33
CA SER A 188 31.81 19.80 3.86
C SER A 188 31.61 19.58 2.34
N ARG A 189 32.65 19.05 1.69
CA ARG A 189 32.84 19.14 0.23
C ARG A 189 32.21 17.94 -0.50
N LYS A 190 31.55 18.18 -1.62
CA LYS A 190 31.07 17.15 -2.56
C LYS A 190 32.17 16.73 -3.54
N THR A 191 32.25 15.44 -3.84
CA THR A 191 32.99 14.87 -4.98
C THR A 191 31.97 14.49 -6.06
N PRO A 192 32.12 14.87 -7.34
CA PRO A 192 31.12 14.57 -8.37
C PRO A 192 31.27 13.16 -8.96
N TYR A 193 30.16 12.44 -9.09
CA TYR A 193 30.06 11.23 -9.91
C TYR A 193 29.55 11.58 -11.31
N ILE A 194 30.04 10.87 -12.33
CA ILE A 194 29.73 11.12 -13.74
C ILE A 194 28.60 10.19 -14.20
N ILE A 195 27.51 10.77 -14.72
CA ILE A 195 26.42 10.07 -15.42
C ILE A 195 26.65 10.24 -16.94
N PRO A 196 26.40 9.22 -17.79
CA PRO A 196 26.56 9.34 -19.23
C PRO A 196 25.66 10.44 -19.83
N LYS A 197 26.20 11.15 -20.84
CA LYS A 197 25.58 12.34 -21.45
C LYS A 197 24.28 12.00 -22.18
N THR A 198 23.18 12.62 -21.78
CA THR A 198 22.00 12.81 -22.63
C THR A 198 22.16 14.05 -23.53
N HIS A 199 21.51 14.07 -24.68
CA HIS A 199 21.60 15.17 -25.64
C HIS A 199 20.92 16.46 -25.09
N PRO A 200 21.42 17.66 -25.42
CA PRO A 200 20.78 18.90 -25.01
C PRO A 200 19.44 19.09 -25.75
N PRO A 201 18.37 19.55 -25.08
CA PRO A 201 17.12 19.89 -25.74
C PRO A 201 17.26 21.14 -26.62
N ALA A 202 16.48 21.20 -27.69
CA ALA A 202 16.40 22.36 -28.57
C ALA A 202 15.78 23.58 -27.86
N PRO A 203 16.10 24.83 -28.28
CA PRO A 203 15.58 26.04 -27.65
C PRO A 203 14.06 26.15 -27.81
N ILE A 204 13.40 26.58 -26.74
CA ILE A 204 11.95 26.72 -26.60
C ILE A 204 11.51 28.11 -27.12
N PRO A 205 10.44 28.24 -27.92
CA PRO A 205 9.79 29.52 -28.16
C PRO A 205 9.01 29.97 -26.92
N GLU A 206 9.19 31.20 -26.47
CA GLU A 206 8.44 31.75 -25.34
C GLU A 206 6.95 31.93 -25.70
N THR A 207 6.08 31.11 -25.09
CA THR A 207 4.63 31.35 -25.05
C THR A 207 4.26 32.03 -23.72
N PRO A 208 3.38 33.05 -23.70
CA PRO A 208 2.97 33.67 -22.45
C PRO A 208 2.19 32.69 -21.56
N MET A 209 2.36 32.82 -20.23
CA MET A 209 1.46 32.23 -19.25
C MET A 209 0.03 32.73 -19.53
N ALA A 210 -0.89 31.82 -19.87
CA ALA A 210 -2.30 32.12 -20.04
C ALA A 210 -3.10 31.45 -18.93
N ASP A 211 -3.95 32.22 -18.25
CA ASP A 211 -4.88 31.71 -17.24
C ASP A 211 -5.77 30.60 -17.82
N GLY A 212 -5.72 29.42 -17.19
CA GLY A 212 -6.29 28.17 -17.73
C GLY A 212 -7.18 27.39 -16.77
N LEU A 213 -7.62 27.99 -15.65
CA LEU A 213 -8.61 27.39 -14.74
C LEU A 213 -10.04 27.61 -15.25
N ALA A 214 -10.37 27.03 -16.40
CA ALA A 214 -11.71 27.08 -17.00
C ALA A 214 -12.17 25.67 -17.40
N GLY A 215 -12.71 24.92 -16.43
CA GLY A 215 -13.15 23.54 -16.62
C GLY A 215 -14.14 23.05 -15.56
N ALA A 216 -15.39 23.49 -15.67
CA ALA A 216 -16.58 22.90 -15.04
C ALA A 216 -16.54 22.63 -13.51
N ASN A 217 -16.55 23.70 -12.71
CA ASN A 217 -17.25 23.73 -11.42
C ASN A 217 -17.78 25.15 -11.16
N GLU A 218 -19.09 25.31 -10.93
CA GLU A 218 -19.74 26.61 -10.69
C GLU A 218 -19.59 27.07 -9.22
N GLY A 219 -18.35 27.06 -8.72
CA GLY A 219 -17.96 27.68 -7.46
C GLY A 219 -16.79 28.61 -7.71
N ALA A 220 -16.76 29.78 -7.05
CA ALA A 220 -15.57 30.61 -7.05
C ALA A 220 -14.38 29.80 -6.50
N PRO A 221 -13.16 29.93 -7.05
CA PRO A 221 -11.99 29.26 -6.50
C PRO A 221 -11.79 29.69 -5.04
N LEU A 222 -11.36 28.75 -4.19
CA LEU A 222 -11.10 29.02 -2.78
C LEU A 222 -10.15 30.21 -2.64
N ASP A 223 -10.57 31.27 -1.95
CA ASP A 223 -9.71 32.39 -1.60
C ASP A 223 -8.61 31.87 -0.65
N LEU A 224 -7.41 31.69 -1.21
CA LEU A 224 -6.25 31.20 -0.47
C LEU A 224 -5.72 32.21 0.56
N ASP A 225 -6.02 33.51 0.43
CA ASP A 225 -5.67 34.53 1.43
C ASP A 225 -6.64 34.47 2.62
N ALA A 226 -7.93 34.27 2.37
CA ALA A 226 -8.93 34.02 3.41
C ALA A 226 -8.70 32.68 4.13
N ALA A 227 -8.43 31.61 3.37
CA ALA A 227 -8.11 30.29 3.91
C ALA A 227 -6.80 30.28 4.71
N GLN A 228 -5.78 31.04 4.29
CA GLN A 228 -4.55 31.24 5.05
C GLN A 228 -4.81 31.92 6.40
N LYS A 229 -5.66 32.96 6.46
CA LYS A 229 -6.03 33.62 7.73
C LYS A 229 -6.73 32.66 8.69
N ILE A 230 -7.65 31.84 8.18
CA ILE A 230 -8.34 30.79 8.99
C ILE A 230 -7.32 29.78 9.53
N LEU A 231 -6.36 29.34 8.71
CA LEU A 231 -5.27 28.45 9.13
C LEU A 231 -4.38 29.10 10.20
N ALA A 232 -3.97 30.35 10.01
CA ALA A 232 -3.12 31.10 10.94
C ALA A 232 -3.77 31.34 12.30
N ASP A 233 -5.07 31.63 12.32
CA ASP A 233 -5.85 31.71 13.57
C ASP A 233 -6.02 30.35 14.24
N ALA A 234 -6.04 29.27 13.45
CA ALA A 234 -6.18 27.91 13.96
C ALA A 234 -4.88 27.30 14.49
N SER A 235 -3.73 27.70 13.94
CA SER A 235 -2.41 27.20 14.34
C SER A 235 -1.80 27.93 15.55
N ARG A 236 -2.53 28.85 16.20
CA ARG A 236 -2.05 29.53 17.41
C ARG A 236 -1.77 28.51 18.51
N GLY A 237 -0.50 28.37 18.90
CA GLY A 237 -0.05 27.35 19.86
C GLY A 237 0.13 25.95 19.28
N ALA A 238 0.10 25.77 17.96
CA ALA A 238 0.57 24.56 17.29
C ALA A 238 2.09 24.61 17.09
N ASP A 239 2.72 23.44 16.99
CA ASP A 239 4.12 23.33 16.54
C ASP A 239 4.23 23.42 15.01
N ASP A 240 3.20 22.96 14.30
CA ASP A 240 3.19 22.91 12.84
C ASP A 240 1.75 22.87 12.32
N GLY A 241 1.57 23.12 11.03
CA GLY A 241 0.28 22.93 10.36
C GLY A 241 0.27 23.48 8.95
N GLU A 242 -0.60 22.94 8.11
CA GLU A 242 -0.72 23.32 6.71
C GLU A 242 -2.15 23.14 6.19
N LEU A 243 -2.49 23.91 5.17
CA LEU A 243 -3.62 23.66 4.29
C LEU A 243 -3.07 23.12 2.96
N PHE A 244 -3.34 21.86 2.67
CA PHE A 244 -2.98 21.17 1.44
C PHE A 244 -4.19 21.16 0.50
N VAL A 245 -4.13 21.86 -0.63
CA VAL A 245 -5.18 21.92 -1.66
C VAL A 245 -4.75 21.09 -2.86
N GLU A 246 -5.71 20.43 -3.52
CA GLU A 246 -5.47 19.47 -4.59
C GLU A 246 -6.55 19.58 -5.69
N ASP A 247 -6.13 19.62 -6.95
CA ASP A 247 -6.93 19.24 -8.13
C ASP A 247 -6.24 18.03 -8.77
N SER A 248 -6.97 16.95 -8.97
CA SER A 248 -6.45 15.70 -9.52
C SER A 248 -7.39 15.19 -10.59
N ARG A 249 -6.85 14.96 -11.78
CA ARG A 249 -7.54 14.34 -12.91
C ARG A 249 -6.79 13.08 -13.29
N SER A 250 -7.52 12.02 -13.57
CA SER A 250 -6.94 10.77 -14.04
C SER A 250 -7.85 10.05 -15.01
N GLU A 251 -7.24 9.32 -15.94
CA GLU A 251 -7.95 8.39 -16.81
C GLU A 251 -7.32 7.00 -16.72
N SER A 252 -8.13 5.96 -16.93
CA SER A 252 -7.65 4.59 -17.01
C SER A 252 -8.38 3.81 -18.09
N PHE A 253 -7.64 3.03 -18.87
CA PHE A 253 -8.17 2.17 -19.91
C PHE A 253 -7.68 0.76 -19.69
N LEU A 254 -8.59 -0.20 -19.81
CA LEU A 254 -8.31 -1.63 -19.71
C LEU A 254 -8.87 -2.33 -20.94
N TRP A 255 -7.96 -2.81 -21.78
CA TRP A 255 -8.25 -3.76 -22.84
C TRP A 255 -8.03 -5.18 -22.32
N ASP A 256 -8.97 -6.08 -22.60
CA ASP A 256 -8.90 -7.46 -22.13
C ASP A 256 -9.63 -8.37 -23.11
N ASP A 257 -8.85 -9.26 -23.73
CA ASP A 257 -9.30 -10.25 -24.68
C ASP A 257 -10.05 -9.66 -25.90
N GLY A 258 -9.34 -8.86 -26.70
CA GLY A 258 -9.84 -8.33 -27.97
C GLY A 258 -10.93 -7.24 -27.84
N ARG A 259 -11.14 -6.67 -26.66
CA ARG A 259 -12.09 -5.55 -26.45
C ARG A 259 -11.70 -4.62 -25.31
N LEU A 260 -12.18 -3.38 -25.39
CA LEU A 260 -12.19 -2.46 -24.25
C LEU A 260 -13.14 -2.98 -23.16
N LYS A 261 -12.60 -3.28 -21.98
CA LYS A 261 -13.31 -3.82 -20.82
C LYS A 261 -13.75 -2.73 -19.85
N SER A 262 -12.96 -1.67 -19.70
CA SER A 262 -13.33 -0.45 -19.01
C SER A 262 -12.52 0.74 -19.53
N ALA A 263 -13.14 1.91 -19.54
CA ALA A 263 -12.48 3.20 -19.53
C ALA A 263 -13.07 4.05 -18.40
N SER A 264 -12.24 4.72 -17.61
CA SER A 264 -12.66 5.68 -16.58
C SER A 264 -12.01 7.03 -16.82
N TYR A 265 -12.72 8.08 -16.43
CA TYR A 265 -12.18 9.41 -16.23
C TYR A 265 -12.68 9.88 -14.87
N ASP A 266 -11.75 10.25 -14.01
CA ASP A 266 -11.96 10.57 -12.61
C ASP A 266 -11.36 11.95 -12.34
N ALA A 267 -12.18 12.89 -11.88
CA ALA A 267 -11.76 14.22 -11.47
C ALA A 267 -12.14 14.44 -10.00
N SER A 268 -11.18 14.83 -9.18
CA SER A 268 -11.36 15.10 -7.76
C SER A 268 -10.60 16.37 -7.37
N GLN A 269 -11.26 17.18 -6.55
CA GLN A 269 -10.66 18.35 -5.93
C GLN A 269 -10.99 18.36 -4.44
N GLY A 270 -10.17 19.04 -3.66
CA GLY A 270 -10.41 19.21 -2.23
C GLY A 270 -9.24 19.83 -1.50
N PHE A 271 -9.40 19.96 -0.18
CA PHE A 271 -8.32 20.35 0.71
C PHE A 271 -8.26 19.47 1.96
N GLY A 272 -7.09 19.40 2.56
CA GLY A 272 -6.85 18.86 3.89
C GLY A 272 -6.10 19.87 4.75
N LEU A 273 -6.63 20.15 5.94
CA LEU A 273 -6.03 21.04 6.94
C LEU A 273 -5.50 20.21 8.10
N ARG A 274 -4.21 20.32 8.39
CA ARG A 274 -3.53 19.65 9.51
C ARG A 274 -2.99 20.66 10.51
N LEU A 275 -3.08 20.33 11.80
CA LEU A 275 -2.43 21.07 12.90
C LEU A 275 -1.72 20.07 13.81
N VAL A 276 -0.50 20.38 14.25
CA VAL A 276 0.39 19.44 14.95
C VAL A 276 0.76 19.97 16.35
N ALA A 277 0.70 19.09 17.35
CA ALA A 277 0.98 19.36 18.77
C ALA A 277 1.74 18.19 19.40
N GLY A 278 3.07 18.28 19.43
CA GLY A 278 3.98 17.22 19.83
C GLY A 278 3.76 15.98 18.96
N GLU A 279 3.40 14.88 19.62
CA GLU A 279 3.10 13.60 18.95
C GLU A 279 1.68 13.50 18.36
N ARG A 280 0.84 14.53 18.52
CA ARG A 280 -0.55 14.56 18.04
C ARG A 280 -0.65 15.38 16.76
N ALA A 281 -1.48 14.94 15.82
CA ALA A 281 -1.92 15.75 14.69
C ALA A 281 -3.45 15.70 14.60
N GLY A 282 -4.08 16.87 14.47
CA GLY A 282 -5.47 17.02 14.13
C GLY A 282 -5.61 17.20 12.63
N TYR A 283 -6.65 16.61 12.03
CA TYR A 283 -6.88 16.67 10.59
C TYR A 283 -8.36 16.88 10.29
N GLY A 284 -8.66 17.75 9.33
CA GLY A 284 -9.98 17.90 8.72
C GLY A 284 -9.83 18.11 7.22
N HIS A 285 -10.70 17.52 6.41
CA HIS A 285 -10.62 17.61 4.96
C HIS A 285 -12.01 17.77 4.33
N SER A 286 -12.07 18.26 3.09
CA SER A 286 -13.31 18.53 2.37
C SER A 286 -13.07 18.48 0.85
N SER A 287 -14.04 17.97 0.09
CA SER A 287 -14.11 18.15 -1.36
C SER A 287 -14.77 19.47 -1.78
N VAL A 288 -15.43 20.15 -0.84
CA VAL A 288 -16.00 21.49 -1.02
C VAL A 288 -14.93 22.52 -0.67
N LEU A 289 -14.61 23.38 -1.65
CA LEU A 289 -13.54 24.39 -1.60
C LEU A 289 -14.09 25.77 -1.22
N ASP A 290 -14.64 25.90 -0.01
CA ASP A 290 -15.13 27.19 0.54
C ASP A 290 -14.56 27.51 1.93
N GLU A 291 -14.65 28.77 2.35
CA GLU A 291 -14.16 29.22 3.66
C GLU A 291 -14.83 28.50 4.84
N ASP A 292 -16.13 28.19 4.75
CA ASP A 292 -16.87 27.55 5.83
C ASP A 292 -16.42 26.09 6.03
N ALA A 293 -16.07 25.39 4.97
CA ALA A 293 -15.43 24.10 5.00
C ALA A 293 -14.05 24.20 5.65
N VAL A 294 -13.24 25.20 5.28
CA VAL A 294 -11.92 25.42 5.90
C VAL A 294 -12.07 25.72 7.40
N ARG A 295 -13.06 26.52 7.81
CA ARG A 295 -13.39 26.78 9.23
C ARG A 295 -13.78 25.50 9.97
N ARG A 296 -14.67 24.68 9.41
CA ARG A 296 -15.07 23.37 10.00
C ARG A 296 -13.87 22.42 10.15
N ALA A 297 -13.00 22.35 9.13
CA ALA A 297 -11.79 21.53 9.17
C ALA A 297 -10.78 22.04 10.20
N ALA A 298 -10.59 23.36 10.28
CA ALA A 298 -9.75 24.01 11.29
C ALA A 298 -10.26 23.72 12.71
N ASP A 299 -11.57 23.83 12.96
CA ASP A 299 -12.17 23.57 14.27
C ASP A 299 -12.06 22.09 14.69
N ALA A 300 -12.15 21.16 13.73
CA ALA A 300 -11.85 19.75 13.98
C ALA A 300 -10.36 19.52 14.30
N ALA A 301 -9.43 20.12 13.53
CA ALA A 301 -7.99 19.97 13.73
C ALA A 301 -7.50 20.59 15.05
N LYS A 302 -8.08 21.73 15.48
CA LYS A 302 -7.77 22.42 16.76
C LYS A 302 -7.93 21.50 17.98
N LEU A 303 -8.76 20.45 17.90
CA LEU A 303 -8.97 19.50 19.01
C LEU A 303 -7.66 18.82 19.45
N ALA A 304 -6.70 18.63 18.54
CA ALA A 304 -5.38 18.08 18.86
C ALA A 304 -4.50 19.03 19.69
N LEU A 305 -4.75 20.35 19.61
CA LEU A 305 -3.98 21.39 20.31
C LEU A 305 -4.39 21.54 21.78
N ARG A 306 -5.42 20.84 22.25
CA ARG A 306 -5.89 20.94 23.65
C ARG A 306 -4.77 20.60 24.64
N GLY A 307 -4.50 21.55 25.54
CA GLY A 307 -3.43 21.45 26.54
C GLY A 307 -2.01 21.56 25.96
N HIS A 308 -1.85 21.99 24.70
CA HIS A 308 -0.56 22.23 24.06
C HIS A 308 -0.28 23.73 23.93
N SER A 309 0.99 24.09 23.91
CA SER A 309 1.45 25.43 23.53
C SER A 309 2.79 25.30 22.83
N GLY A 310 2.75 25.24 21.51
CA GLY A 310 3.90 25.17 20.62
C GLY A 310 4.33 26.51 20.04
N THR A 311 5.46 26.48 19.33
CA THR A 311 5.92 27.56 18.43
C THR A 311 5.94 27.00 17.01
N LEU A 312 5.39 27.76 16.06
CA LEU A 312 5.32 27.35 14.67
C LEU A 312 6.73 27.08 14.10
N ASP A 313 6.90 25.87 13.55
CA ASP A 313 8.12 25.40 12.93
C ASP A 313 8.41 26.13 11.61
N VAL A 314 9.69 26.29 11.28
CA VAL A 314 10.17 27.12 10.16
C VAL A 314 9.67 26.55 8.83
N ALA A 315 9.25 27.43 7.93
CA ALA A 315 8.78 27.06 6.60
C ALA A 315 9.85 26.25 5.81
N PRO A 316 9.45 25.30 4.95
CA PRO A 316 10.38 24.57 4.09
C PRO A 316 11.25 25.49 3.21
N PRO A 317 12.48 25.09 2.85
CA PRO A 317 13.30 25.87 1.93
C PRO A 317 12.67 25.92 0.54
N ARG A 318 12.66 27.10 -0.10
CA ARG A 318 12.23 27.27 -1.48
C ARG A 318 13.19 26.57 -2.46
N THR A 319 12.67 26.12 -3.60
CA THR A 319 13.48 25.54 -4.70
C THR A 319 13.03 26.09 -6.05
N ASN A 320 13.98 26.21 -6.99
CA ASN A 320 13.73 26.51 -8.40
C ASN A 320 13.89 25.26 -9.29
N ALA A 321 14.14 24.09 -8.69
CA ALA A 321 14.20 22.83 -9.43
C ALA A 321 12.82 22.52 -10.04
N LYS A 322 12.82 21.88 -11.22
CA LYS A 322 11.64 21.25 -11.82
C LYS A 322 12.06 19.86 -12.27
N LEU A 323 11.62 18.83 -11.56
CA LEU A 323 12.05 17.45 -11.85
C LEU A 323 11.25 16.81 -12.99
N TYR A 324 10.15 17.42 -13.40
CA TYR A 324 9.30 17.00 -14.51
C TYR A 324 8.64 18.24 -15.12
N ARG A 325 8.09 18.06 -16.32
CA ARG A 325 7.37 19.12 -17.04
C ARG A 325 5.96 19.29 -16.46
N ASP A 326 5.48 20.53 -16.34
CA ASP A 326 4.06 20.78 -16.15
C ASP A 326 3.35 20.54 -17.49
N VAL A 327 2.92 19.30 -17.68
CA VAL A 327 2.16 18.85 -18.85
C VAL A 327 0.89 18.16 -18.35
N ASP A 328 -0.20 18.34 -19.07
CA ASP A 328 -1.39 17.50 -18.89
C ASP A 328 -1.29 16.29 -19.81
N PRO A 329 -0.94 15.09 -19.31
CA PRO A 329 -0.95 13.88 -20.12
C PRO A 329 -2.36 13.54 -20.60
N LEU A 330 -3.43 14.03 -19.97
CA LEU A 330 -4.78 13.66 -20.37
C LEU A 330 -5.22 14.35 -21.69
N ALA A 331 -4.57 15.47 -22.02
CA ALA A 331 -4.88 16.27 -23.20
C ALA A 331 -4.52 15.58 -24.53
N ALA A 332 -3.53 14.67 -24.54
CA ALA A 332 -3.12 13.92 -25.72
C ALA A 332 -2.49 12.56 -25.34
N PRO A 333 -2.70 11.50 -26.13
CA PRO A 333 -3.52 11.46 -27.34
C PRO A 333 -5.04 11.32 -27.04
N GLY A 334 -5.88 11.29 -28.07
CA GLY A 334 -7.34 11.22 -27.92
C GLY A 334 -7.85 9.85 -27.48
N PHE A 335 -9.14 9.78 -27.10
CA PHE A 335 -9.78 8.52 -26.68
C PHE A 335 -9.64 7.41 -27.74
N THR A 336 -9.89 7.72 -29.01
CA THR A 336 -9.80 6.76 -30.11
C THR A 336 -8.38 6.26 -30.29
N ASP A 337 -7.39 7.15 -30.33
CA ASP A 337 -5.97 6.80 -30.45
C ASP A 337 -5.52 5.88 -29.30
N LYS A 338 -5.99 6.19 -28.06
CA LYS A 338 -5.77 5.37 -26.86
C LYS A 338 -6.37 3.97 -27.02
N THR A 339 -7.59 3.84 -27.52
CA THR A 339 -8.23 2.53 -27.72
C THR A 339 -7.65 1.74 -28.88
N ASP A 340 -7.27 2.42 -29.96
CA ASP A 340 -6.69 1.79 -31.15
C ASP A 340 -5.28 1.26 -30.86
N LEU A 341 -4.48 2.00 -30.09
CA LEU A 341 -3.20 1.53 -29.56
C LEU A 341 -3.35 0.27 -28.70
N LEU A 342 -4.35 0.22 -27.80
CA LEU A 342 -4.59 -0.96 -26.97
C LEU A 342 -4.95 -2.19 -27.82
N ALA A 343 -5.74 -1.99 -28.88
CA ALA A 343 -6.06 -3.02 -29.86
C ALA A 343 -4.83 -3.44 -30.68
N GLU A 344 -3.96 -2.51 -31.08
CA GLU A 344 -2.69 -2.80 -31.77
C GLU A 344 -1.79 -3.67 -30.88
N ILE A 345 -1.69 -3.38 -29.59
CA ILE A 345 -0.87 -4.15 -28.64
C ILE A 345 -1.41 -5.59 -28.47
N ASP A 346 -2.73 -5.79 -28.31
CA ASP A 346 -3.35 -7.13 -28.25
C ASP A 346 -3.10 -7.92 -29.54
N ALA A 347 -3.32 -7.30 -30.71
CA ALA A 347 -3.08 -7.92 -32.00
C ALA A 347 -1.59 -8.26 -32.20
N TYR A 348 -0.68 -7.39 -31.78
CA TYR A 348 0.77 -7.58 -31.90
C TYR A 348 1.25 -8.81 -31.13
N VAL A 349 0.87 -8.97 -29.85
CA VAL A 349 1.32 -10.12 -29.05
C VAL A 349 0.71 -11.43 -29.56
N ARG A 350 -0.55 -11.43 -30.03
CA ARG A 350 -1.17 -12.62 -30.64
C ARG A 350 -0.52 -13.02 -31.97
N ALA A 351 -0.08 -12.04 -32.77
CA ALA A 351 0.64 -12.31 -34.00
C ALA A 351 2.06 -12.86 -33.78
N LYS A 352 2.67 -12.60 -32.61
CA LYS A 352 4.02 -13.09 -32.26
C LYS A 352 4.07 -14.57 -31.90
N ASP A 353 3.06 -15.13 -31.24
CA ASP A 353 3.05 -16.55 -30.85
C ASP A 353 1.62 -17.12 -30.80
N PRO A 354 1.33 -18.23 -31.52
CA PRO A 354 -0.01 -18.83 -31.55
C PRO A 354 -0.45 -19.45 -30.20
N ARG A 355 0.44 -19.54 -29.21
CA ARG A 355 0.11 -19.96 -27.84
C ARG A 355 -0.56 -18.86 -27.03
N VAL A 356 -0.58 -17.60 -27.47
CA VAL A 356 -1.23 -16.49 -26.74
C VAL A 356 -2.75 -16.68 -26.74
N VAL A 357 -3.29 -17.05 -25.58
CA VAL A 357 -4.74 -17.26 -25.38
C VAL A 357 -5.46 -16.05 -24.81
N GLN A 358 -4.76 -15.16 -24.11
CA GLN A 358 -5.32 -13.91 -23.60
C GLN A 358 -4.23 -12.83 -23.57
N ALA A 359 -4.59 -11.61 -23.97
CA ALA A 359 -3.80 -10.41 -23.72
C ALA A 359 -4.66 -9.40 -22.94
N THR A 360 -4.04 -8.78 -21.94
CA THR A 360 -4.62 -7.70 -21.14
C THR A 360 -3.66 -6.53 -21.19
N VAL A 361 -4.14 -5.37 -21.65
CA VAL A 361 -3.34 -4.16 -21.83
C VAL A 361 -4.00 -3.04 -21.05
N SER A 362 -3.22 -2.29 -20.27
CA SER A 362 -3.74 -1.11 -19.58
C SER A 362 -2.84 0.10 -19.76
N ILE A 363 -3.48 1.25 -19.94
CA ILE A 363 -2.83 2.56 -19.85
C ILE A 363 -3.57 3.40 -18.82
N ALA A 364 -2.82 4.14 -18.01
CA ALA A 364 -3.34 5.04 -17.00
C ALA A 364 -2.51 6.32 -16.99
N GLY A 365 -3.19 7.44 -16.81
CA GLY A 365 -2.60 8.78 -16.83
C GLY A 365 -3.23 9.63 -15.75
N SER A 366 -2.46 10.56 -15.19
CA SER A 366 -2.99 11.57 -14.27
C SER A 366 -2.19 12.86 -14.29
N ARG A 367 -2.88 13.96 -13.98
CA ARG A 367 -2.30 15.25 -13.59
C ARG A 367 -2.82 15.59 -12.20
N ARG A 368 -1.90 15.78 -11.25
CA ARG A 368 -2.19 16.20 -9.87
C ARG A 368 -1.53 17.54 -9.61
N ALA A 369 -2.30 18.61 -9.54
CA ALA A 369 -1.85 19.92 -9.11
C ALA A 369 -2.06 20.06 -7.59
N VAL A 370 -1.03 20.51 -6.87
CA VAL A 370 -1.10 20.72 -5.42
C VAL A 370 -0.65 22.11 -5.03
N THR A 371 -1.30 22.69 -4.04
CA THR A 371 -0.92 23.97 -3.41
C THR A 371 -0.88 23.78 -1.90
N ILE A 372 0.26 24.07 -1.28
CA ILE A 372 0.48 23.94 0.16
C ILE A 372 0.59 25.34 0.74
N VAL A 373 -0.37 25.72 1.56
CA VAL A 373 -0.43 27.03 2.23
C VAL A 373 -0.03 26.86 3.70
N ARG A 374 0.87 27.73 4.15
CA ARG A 374 1.42 27.75 5.50
C ARG A 374 0.77 28.83 6.38
N PRO A 375 0.79 28.69 7.72
CA PRO A 375 0.18 29.67 8.61
C PRO A 375 0.94 31.00 8.66
N ASP A 376 2.22 31.02 8.29
CA ASP A 376 3.06 32.22 8.13
C ASP A 376 2.84 32.95 6.78
N GLY A 377 2.06 32.36 5.86
CA GLY A 377 1.78 32.92 4.53
C GLY A 377 2.60 32.30 3.40
N GLU A 378 3.59 31.44 3.70
CA GLU A 378 4.36 30.75 2.65
C GLU A 378 3.47 29.81 1.81
N ARG A 379 3.79 29.69 0.51
CA ARG A 379 3.03 28.91 -0.48
C ARG A 379 3.96 28.08 -1.36
N TYR A 380 3.63 26.80 -1.53
CA TYR A 380 4.39 25.85 -2.35
C TYR A 380 3.45 25.17 -3.35
N GLU A 381 3.90 24.99 -4.57
CA GLU A 381 3.09 24.45 -5.67
C GLU A 381 3.87 23.41 -6.46
N ASP A 382 3.17 22.38 -6.94
CA ASP A 382 3.76 21.32 -7.76
C ASP A 382 2.69 20.76 -8.72
N ALA A 383 3.08 20.56 -9.98
CA ALA A 383 2.18 20.10 -11.04
C ALA A 383 2.70 18.78 -11.59
N ARG A 384 2.01 17.69 -11.22
CA ARG A 384 2.58 16.35 -11.19
C ARG A 384 1.92 15.46 -12.24
N PRO A 385 2.49 15.32 -13.46
CA PRO A 385 2.08 14.28 -14.38
C PRO A 385 2.47 12.90 -13.83
N LEU A 386 1.72 11.87 -14.21
CA LEU A 386 2.10 10.48 -14.03
C LEU A 386 1.40 9.60 -15.08
N VAL A 387 2.17 8.90 -15.90
CA VAL A 387 1.69 7.92 -16.89
C VAL A 387 2.23 6.53 -16.57
N ARG A 388 1.45 5.50 -16.91
CA ARG A 388 1.86 4.10 -16.86
C ARG A 388 1.17 3.29 -17.96
N VAL A 389 1.95 2.43 -18.62
CA VAL A 389 1.51 1.40 -19.58
C VAL A 389 1.85 0.03 -18.99
N ASN A 390 0.95 -0.95 -19.08
CA ASN A 390 1.22 -2.34 -18.71
C ASN A 390 0.70 -3.29 -19.78
N VAL A 391 1.42 -4.37 -20.02
CA VAL A 391 1.01 -5.50 -20.86
C VAL A 391 1.10 -6.77 -20.01
N SER A 392 0.04 -7.57 -20.02
CA SER A 392 0.01 -8.92 -19.44
C SER A 392 -0.43 -9.91 -20.51
N VAL A 393 0.35 -10.97 -20.70
CA VAL A 393 0.12 -12.00 -21.72
C VAL A 393 -0.05 -13.34 -21.01
N THR A 394 -1.09 -14.10 -21.38
CA THR A 394 -1.26 -15.50 -20.97
C THR A 394 -1.10 -16.41 -22.18
N VAL A 395 -0.24 -17.41 -22.04
CA VAL A 395 0.06 -18.43 -23.04
C VAL A 395 -0.44 -19.80 -22.59
N GLU A 396 -0.86 -20.65 -23.54
CA GLU A 396 -1.25 -22.04 -23.30
C GLU A 396 -0.45 -23.01 -24.16
N LYS A 397 -0.07 -24.15 -23.57
CA LYS A 397 0.41 -25.33 -24.30
C LYS A 397 -0.02 -26.59 -23.55
N ASP A 398 -0.59 -27.55 -24.26
CA ASP A 398 -1.02 -28.86 -23.73
C ASP A 398 -1.91 -28.75 -22.46
N GLY A 399 -2.76 -27.72 -22.40
CA GLY A 399 -3.63 -27.41 -21.26
C GLY A 399 -2.95 -26.74 -20.06
N ARG A 400 -1.62 -26.55 -20.08
CA ARG A 400 -0.91 -25.70 -19.11
C ARG A 400 -1.02 -24.25 -19.55
N ARG A 401 -1.46 -23.36 -18.63
CA ARG A 401 -1.49 -21.91 -18.82
C ARG A 401 -0.49 -21.21 -17.92
N GLU A 402 0.22 -20.25 -18.47
CA GLU A 402 1.20 -19.41 -17.76
C GLU A 402 1.11 -17.97 -18.25
N SER A 403 1.59 -17.03 -17.43
CA SER A 403 1.49 -15.60 -17.72
C SER A 403 2.79 -14.86 -17.44
N GLY A 404 2.96 -13.76 -18.13
CA GLY A 404 4.05 -12.80 -17.96
C GLY A 404 3.54 -11.39 -18.13
N SER A 405 4.14 -10.45 -17.41
CA SER A 405 3.72 -9.05 -17.41
C SER A 405 4.92 -8.13 -17.39
N SER A 406 4.82 -7.04 -18.14
CA SER A 406 5.79 -5.95 -18.16
C SER A 406 5.05 -4.62 -18.18
N GLY A 407 5.73 -3.54 -17.78
CA GLY A 407 5.15 -2.21 -17.80
C GLY A 407 6.23 -1.14 -17.78
N ILE A 408 5.83 0.07 -18.17
CA ILE A 408 6.69 1.26 -18.19
C ILE A 408 5.87 2.49 -17.75
N GLY A 409 6.51 3.46 -17.12
CA GLY A 409 5.84 4.68 -16.67
C GLY A 409 6.79 5.71 -16.08
N GLY A 410 6.23 6.85 -15.67
CA GLY A 410 7.00 7.99 -15.19
C GLY A 410 6.18 9.27 -15.20
N ARG A 411 6.84 10.40 -14.97
CA ARG A 411 6.25 11.73 -14.82
C ARG A 411 6.38 12.55 -16.09
N GLU A 412 5.82 12.01 -17.16
CA GLU A 412 5.86 12.63 -18.48
C GLU A 412 4.50 12.51 -19.20
N SER A 413 4.41 13.02 -20.41
CA SER A 413 3.23 12.84 -21.27
C SER A 413 3.14 11.41 -21.80
N TYR A 414 2.00 11.01 -22.39
CA TYR A 414 1.83 9.65 -22.90
C TYR A 414 2.85 9.29 -23.97
N GLU A 415 3.19 10.22 -24.86
CA GLU A 415 4.04 10.01 -26.04
C GLU A 415 5.40 9.37 -25.69
N ALA A 416 5.95 9.68 -24.51
CA ALA A 416 7.22 9.12 -24.00
C ALA A 416 7.16 7.60 -23.72
N PHE A 417 5.96 7.07 -23.50
CA PHE A 417 5.70 5.67 -23.13
C PHE A 417 4.96 4.89 -24.23
N ILE A 418 4.15 5.56 -25.04
CA ILE A 418 3.35 4.95 -26.12
C ILE A 418 4.04 4.98 -27.50
N ALA A 419 5.27 5.46 -27.62
CA ALA A 419 6.01 5.37 -28.87
C ALA A 419 6.21 3.88 -29.30
N PRO A 420 6.15 3.55 -30.60
CA PRO A 420 6.20 2.15 -31.06
C PRO A 420 7.43 1.36 -30.62
N ASP A 421 8.60 1.99 -30.48
CA ASP A 421 9.80 1.32 -30.00
C ASP A 421 9.81 1.10 -28.47
N ARG A 422 8.91 1.75 -27.74
CA ARG A 422 8.76 1.66 -26.28
C ARG A 422 7.76 0.57 -25.94
N TRP A 423 6.51 0.67 -26.40
CA TRP A 423 5.48 -0.31 -26.07
C TRP A 423 5.78 -1.70 -26.65
N LYS A 424 6.41 -1.79 -27.84
CA LYS A 424 6.77 -3.11 -28.42
C LYS A 424 7.78 -3.85 -27.54
N LYS A 425 8.73 -3.16 -26.91
CA LYS A 425 9.64 -3.77 -25.93
C LYS A 425 8.89 -4.28 -24.70
N VAL A 426 7.93 -3.52 -24.18
CA VAL A 426 7.08 -3.95 -23.05
C VAL A 426 6.24 -5.17 -23.43
N ALA A 427 5.63 -5.17 -24.61
CA ALA A 427 4.81 -6.27 -25.11
C ALA A 427 5.63 -7.55 -25.37
N ASP A 428 6.80 -7.41 -26.00
CA ASP A 428 7.73 -8.52 -26.25
C ASP A 428 8.29 -9.09 -24.94
N GLU A 429 8.58 -8.24 -23.95
CA GLU A 429 9.05 -8.69 -22.63
C GLU A 429 7.96 -9.42 -21.85
N ALA A 430 6.71 -8.92 -21.86
CA ALA A 430 5.59 -9.62 -21.24
C ALA A 430 5.36 -11.01 -21.85
N LEU A 431 5.45 -11.12 -23.19
CA LEU A 431 5.38 -12.40 -23.90
C LEU A 431 6.58 -13.30 -23.56
N ARG A 432 7.80 -12.77 -23.53
CA ARG A 432 9.02 -13.53 -23.17
C ARG A 432 8.90 -14.15 -21.78
N ILE A 433 8.48 -13.38 -20.78
CA ILE A 433 8.26 -13.88 -19.40
C ILE A 433 7.17 -14.96 -19.40
N ALA A 434 6.07 -14.78 -20.14
CA ALA A 434 5.00 -15.76 -20.22
C ALA A 434 5.48 -17.11 -20.79
N LEU A 435 6.31 -17.06 -21.83
CA LEU A 435 6.93 -18.24 -22.45
C LEU A 435 7.95 -18.92 -21.53
N VAL A 436 8.80 -18.16 -20.84
CA VAL A 436 9.74 -18.68 -19.83
C VAL A 436 8.99 -19.41 -18.70
N ASN A 437 7.88 -18.83 -18.23
CA ASN A 437 7.04 -19.46 -17.22
C ASN A 437 6.33 -20.73 -17.73
N LEU A 438 5.97 -20.79 -19.02
CA LEU A 438 5.37 -21.97 -19.66
C LEU A 438 6.27 -23.21 -19.61
N ASP A 439 7.57 -23.02 -19.82
CA ASP A 439 8.58 -24.08 -19.82
C ASP A 439 9.19 -24.33 -18.41
N SER A 440 8.67 -23.68 -17.35
CA SER A 440 9.25 -23.73 -16.01
C SER A 440 9.03 -25.07 -15.29
N ILE A 441 9.99 -25.44 -14.43
CA ILE A 441 9.89 -26.55 -13.48
C ILE A 441 9.47 -26.04 -12.07
N PRO A 442 9.11 -26.93 -11.12
CA PRO A 442 8.90 -26.53 -9.72
C PRO A 442 10.18 -25.95 -9.10
N ALA A 443 10.04 -24.87 -8.34
CA ALA A 443 11.16 -24.27 -7.60
C ALA A 443 11.68 -25.20 -6.48
N PRO A 444 13.01 -25.21 -6.22
CA PRO A 444 13.58 -25.93 -5.08
C PRO A 444 13.14 -25.28 -3.75
N ALA A 445 13.03 -26.08 -2.69
CA ALA A 445 12.66 -25.62 -1.36
C ALA A 445 13.85 -25.68 -0.37
N GLY A 446 13.94 -24.68 0.51
CA GLY A 446 14.92 -24.64 1.61
C GLY A 446 15.80 -23.39 1.61
N GLU A 447 16.77 -23.34 2.52
CA GLU A 447 17.80 -22.30 2.55
C GLU A 447 18.86 -22.57 1.47
N MET A 448 19.12 -21.58 0.61
CA MET A 448 20.15 -21.64 -0.42
C MET A 448 20.61 -20.23 -0.82
N ASP A 449 21.68 -20.16 -1.61
CA ASP A 449 22.19 -18.89 -2.13
C ASP A 449 21.30 -18.38 -3.28
N VAL A 450 21.14 -17.06 -3.35
CA VAL A 450 20.31 -16.39 -4.34
C VAL A 450 21.09 -15.24 -4.96
N VAL A 451 21.16 -15.22 -6.29
CA VAL A 451 21.54 -14.03 -7.05
C VAL A 451 20.26 -13.32 -7.48
N LEU A 452 20.18 -12.02 -7.22
CA LEU A 452 19.09 -11.16 -7.67
C LEU A 452 19.55 -10.36 -8.89
N GLY A 453 18.68 -10.19 -9.87
CA GLY A 453 18.95 -9.29 -11.00
C GLY A 453 18.97 -7.80 -10.61
N PRO A 454 19.29 -6.91 -11.56
CA PRO A 454 19.24 -5.46 -11.37
C PRO A 454 17.82 -4.91 -11.59
N GLY A 455 17.54 -3.69 -11.11
CA GLY A 455 16.25 -3.02 -11.33
C GLY A 455 15.17 -3.41 -10.31
N TRP A 456 14.00 -3.87 -10.78
CA TRP A 456 12.84 -4.22 -9.96
C TRP A 456 13.11 -5.17 -8.77
N PRO A 457 14.07 -6.13 -8.81
CA PRO A 457 14.54 -6.84 -7.63
C PRO A 457 14.92 -5.98 -6.40
N GLY A 458 15.13 -4.68 -6.58
CA GLY A 458 15.23 -3.68 -5.51
C GLY A 458 14.00 -3.60 -4.59
N VAL A 459 12.88 -4.28 -4.91
CA VAL A 459 11.82 -4.62 -3.95
C VAL A 459 12.39 -5.25 -2.68
N LEU A 460 13.47 -6.03 -2.75
CA LEU A 460 14.19 -6.49 -1.54
C LEU A 460 14.50 -5.31 -0.61
N LEU A 461 15.05 -4.22 -1.14
CA LEU A 461 15.49 -3.07 -0.33
C LEU A 461 14.29 -2.31 0.22
N HIS A 462 13.24 -2.16 -0.60
CA HIS A 462 11.97 -1.53 -0.21
C HIS A 462 11.37 -2.18 1.04
N GLU A 463 11.31 -3.51 1.05
CA GLU A 463 10.78 -4.31 2.16
C GLU A 463 11.79 -4.44 3.31
N ALA A 464 13.03 -4.88 3.03
CA ALA A 464 14.03 -5.24 4.04
C ALA A 464 14.54 -4.06 4.88
N VAL A 465 14.63 -2.87 4.30
CA VAL A 465 15.11 -1.65 4.99
C VAL A 465 14.25 -0.43 4.74
N GLY A 466 13.66 -0.25 3.55
CA GLY A 466 12.97 0.97 3.16
C GLY A 466 11.89 1.39 4.16
N HIS A 467 10.88 0.55 4.37
CA HIS A 467 9.88 0.76 5.42
C HIS A 467 10.45 0.75 6.84
N GLY A 468 11.46 -0.09 7.10
CA GLY A 468 12.15 -0.14 8.40
C GLY A 468 12.88 1.16 8.76
N LEU A 469 13.21 2.01 7.78
CA LEU A 469 13.93 3.26 7.94
C LEU A 469 13.04 4.51 7.72
N GLU A 470 11.73 4.35 7.68
CA GLU A 470 10.79 5.47 7.80
C GLU A 470 10.74 5.96 9.26
N GLY A 471 10.88 7.27 9.46
CA GLY A 471 11.17 7.89 10.75
C GLY A 471 10.07 7.74 11.80
N ASP A 472 8.81 7.56 11.39
CA ASP A 472 7.66 7.40 12.29
C ASP A 472 7.68 6.07 13.06
N PHE A 473 8.23 5.00 12.46
CA PHE A 473 8.42 3.72 13.16
C PHE A 473 9.67 3.72 14.05
N ASN A 474 10.70 4.48 13.67
CA ASN A 474 11.93 4.59 14.44
C ASN A 474 11.75 5.50 15.67
N ARG A 475 11.04 6.62 15.53
CA ARG A 475 10.65 7.52 16.63
C ARG A 475 9.77 6.84 17.67
N LYS A 476 8.93 5.87 17.26
CA LYS A 476 8.04 5.09 18.14
C LYS A 476 8.69 3.80 18.67
N GLU A 477 9.97 3.56 18.36
CA GLU A 477 10.71 2.34 18.74
C GLU A 477 10.06 1.02 18.27
N THR A 478 9.21 1.06 17.23
CA THR A 478 8.54 -0.13 16.68
C THR A 478 9.31 -0.77 15.52
N SER A 479 10.30 -0.09 14.95
CA SER A 479 11.17 -0.62 13.90
C SER A 479 12.31 -1.46 14.48
N ALA A 480 12.65 -2.57 13.81
CA ALA A 480 13.87 -3.33 14.06
C ALA A 480 15.18 -2.52 13.88
N PHE A 481 15.12 -1.30 13.34
CA PHE A 481 16.25 -0.37 13.17
C PHE A 481 16.33 0.74 14.22
N ALA A 482 15.34 0.85 15.13
CA ALA A 482 15.34 1.89 16.16
C ALA A 482 16.62 1.85 17.01
N GLY A 483 17.20 3.02 17.27
CA GLY A 483 18.45 3.17 18.03
C GLY A 483 19.73 2.66 17.32
N LYS A 484 19.68 2.22 16.05
CA LYS A 484 20.85 1.62 15.36
C LYS A 484 21.68 2.59 14.51
N ILE A 485 21.42 3.90 14.53
CA ILE A 485 22.26 4.87 13.80
C ILE A 485 23.72 4.74 14.26
N GLY A 486 24.65 4.72 13.30
CA GLY A 486 26.08 4.48 13.53
C GLY A 486 26.47 3.01 13.70
N GLN A 487 25.51 2.08 13.77
CA GLN A 487 25.78 0.64 13.84
C GLN A 487 25.83 0.00 12.45
N ARG A 488 26.54 -1.12 12.33
CA ARG A 488 26.56 -1.95 11.12
C ARG A 488 25.28 -2.77 11.03
N VAL A 489 24.50 -2.54 9.97
CA VAL A 489 23.21 -3.21 9.69
C VAL A 489 23.21 -4.00 8.37
N ALA A 490 24.28 -3.90 7.60
CA ALA A 490 24.51 -4.65 6.36
C ALA A 490 26.00 -4.96 6.15
N SER A 491 26.30 -5.81 5.17
CA SER A 491 27.68 -6.12 4.74
C SER A 491 28.47 -4.86 4.35
N PRO A 492 29.81 -4.86 4.49
CA PRO A 492 30.67 -3.85 3.86
C PRO A 492 30.38 -3.71 2.36
N GLY A 493 30.54 -2.50 1.83
CA GLY A 493 30.16 -2.14 0.46
C GLY A 493 28.68 -1.81 0.26
N VAL A 494 27.76 -2.32 1.08
CA VAL A 494 26.31 -2.07 0.90
C VAL A 494 25.98 -0.61 1.23
N THR A 495 25.61 0.16 0.21
CA THR A 495 25.17 1.55 0.36
C THR A 495 23.77 1.70 -0.23
N VAL A 496 22.80 2.11 0.59
CA VAL A 496 21.37 2.21 0.24
C VAL A 496 20.91 3.66 0.39
N VAL A 497 20.17 4.15 -0.58
CA VAL A 497 19.80 5.55 -0.75
C VAL A 497 18.32 5.64 -1.14
N ASP A 498 17.62 6.64 -0.61
CA ASP A 498 16.36 7.13 -1.18
C ASP A 498 16.64 8.46 -1.88
N ASP A 499 16.30 8.60 -3.15
CA ASP A 499 16.60 9.80 -3.93
C ASP A 499 15.38 10.29 -4.71
N GLY A 500 14.75 11.35 -4.20
CA GLY A 500 13.58 11.94 -4.85
C GLY A 500 13.94 12.90 -5.99
N THR A 501 15.23 13.10 -6.28
CA THR A 501 15.75 14.18 -7.15
C THR A 501 15.96 13.78 -8.61
N PHE A 502 15.71 12.52 -8.98
CA PHE A 502 15.80 12.09 -10.37
C PHE A 502 14.71 12.74 -11.24
N HIS A 503 15.09 13.16 -12.44
CA HIS A 503 14.15 13.68 -13.43
C HIS A 503 13.19 12.59 -13.93
N ASP A 504 11.92 12.97 -14.13
CA ASP A 504 10.84 12.22 -14.79
C ASP A 504 10.52 10.82 -14.21
N LEU A 505 11.20 10.35 -13.16
CA LEU A 505 10.92 9.06 -12.52
C LEU A 505 9.64 9.07 -11.69
N ARG A 506 8.96 7.93 -11.68
CA ARG A 506 7.69 7.68 -10.97
C ARG A 506 7.73 8.04 -9.48
N GLY A 507 8.80 7.72 -8.78
CA GLY A 507 8.93 7.97 -7.34
C GLY A 507 9.36 9.38 -6.95
N SER A 508 9.92 10.15 -7.90
CA SER A 508 10.42 11.50 -7.67
C SER A 508 9.31 12.52 -7.36
N LEU A 509 9.66 13.63 -6.72
CA LEU A 509 8.79 14.78 -6.48
C LEU A 509 9.63 16.07 -6.46
N THR A 510 9.14 17.19 -7.00
CA THR A 510 9.87 18.46 -6.90
C THR A 510 9.88 18.94 -5.44
N ILE A 511 8.72 18.85 -4.79
CA ILE A 511 8.51 19.02 -3.35
C ILE A 511 7.63 17.89 -2.82
N ASP A 512 7.85 17.48 -1.58
CA ASP A 512 6.96 16.56 -0.88
C ASP A 512 5.61 17.20 -0.52
N ASP A 513 4.71 16.42 0.08
CA ASP A 513 3.35 16.88 0.40
C ASP A 513 3.29 17.72 1.69
N GLU A 514 4.44 18.21 2.16
CA GLU A 514 4.59 19.22 3.21
C GLU A 514 5.37 20.46 2.72
N GLY A 515 5.76 20.51 1.44
CA GLY A 515 6.46 21.61 0.80
C GLY A 515 7.99 21.50 0.83
N THR A 516 8.55 20.43 1.38
CA THR A 516 10.00 20.21 1.47
C THR A 516 10.54 19.74 0.12
N PRO A 517 11.53 20.42 -0.49
CA PRO A 517 12.21 19.92 -1.67
C PRO A 517 12.77 18.51 -1.43
N THR A 518 12.59 17.60 -2.37
CA THR A 518 13.16 16.26 -2.21
C THR A 518 14.68 16.28 -2.22
N SER A 519 15.28 15.26 -1.63
CA SER A 519 16.73 15.15 -1.51
C SER A 519 17.20 13.72 -1.71
N ARG A 520 18.52 13.58 -1.88
CA ARG A 520 19.23 12.30 -1.86
C ARG A 520 19.61 11.94 -0.44
N THR A 521 18.81 11.11 0.22
CA THR A 521 19.03 10.64 1.59
C THR A 521 19.81 9.33 1.60
N VAL A 522 21.05 9.37 2.08
CA VAL A 522 21.84 8.15 2.32
C VAL A 522 21.33 7.48 3.59
N LEU A 523 20.72 6.31 3.44
CA LEU A 523 20.16 5.53 4.53
C LEU A 523 21.22 4.62 5.15
N ILE A 524 21.94 3.87 4.32
CA ILE A 524 23.03 2.99 4.71
C ILE A 524 24.25 3.36 3.87
N GLU A 525 25.44 3.43 4.48
CA GLU A 525 26.71 3.73 3.81
C GLU A 525 27.78 2.76 4.31
N ASP A 526 28.43 2.02 3.40
CA ASP A 526 29.34 0.91 3.74
C ASP A 526 28.76 -0.04 4.82
N GLY A 527 27.46 -0.35 4.72
CA GLY A 527 26.74 -1.19 5.68
C GLY A 527 26.45 -0.56 7.04
N ILE A 528 26.84 0.70 7.29
CA ILE A 528 26.53 1.47 8.50
C ILE A 528 25.23 2.25 8.32
N LEU A 529 24.32 2.17 9.29
CA LEU A 529 23.09 2.96 9.27
C LEU A 529 23.38 4.45 9.53
N LYS A 530 22.94 5.33 8.63
CA LYS A 530 23.24 6.77 8.65
C LYS A 530 22.07 7.64 9.09
N GLY A 531 20.83 7.24 8.81
CA GLY A 531 19.65 8.03 9.14
C GLY A 531 18.34 7.36 8.73
N TYR A 532 17.26 8.13 8.80
CA TYR A 532 15.89 7.73 8.49
C TYR A 532 15.26 8.71 7.49
N LEU A 533 14.24 8.27 6.76
CA LEU A 533 13.38 9.13 5.97
C LEU A 533 12.43 9.89 6.90
N GLN A 534 12.26 11.20 6.69
CA GLN A 534 11.51 12.07 7.59
C GLN A 534 10.46 12.92 6.87
N ASP A 535 9.28 13.00 7.50
CA ASP A 535 8.35 14.12 7.38
C ASP A 535 8.72 15.20 8.41
N ARG A 536 8.09 16.37 8.37
CA ARG A 536 8.35 17.49 9.30
C ARG A 536 8.06 17.14 10.76
N MET A 537 6.98 16.38 10.99
CA MET A 537 6.56 16.00 12.35
C MET A 537 7.59 15.10 13.05
N ASN A 538 8.04 14.04 12.39
CA ASN A 538 8.99 13.10 12.97
C ASN A 538 10.42 13.67 12.95
N ALA A 539 10.78 14.51 11.95
CA ALA A 539 12.02 15.29 11.97
C ALA A 539 12.14 16.11 13.26
N ARG A 540 11.12 16.94 13.58
CA ARG A 540 11.09 17.75 14.80
C ARG A 540 11.14 16.91 16.07
N LEU A 541 10.34 15.84 16.16
CA LEU A 541 10.32 14.95 17.34
C LEU A 541 11.64 14.19 17.55
N MET A 542 12.43 13.98 16.50
CA MET A 542 13.74 13.33 16.57
C MET A 542 14.92 14.32 16.61
N GLY A 543 14.67 15.63 16.54
CA GLY A 543 15.71 16.67 16.54
C GLY A 543 16.58 16.69 15.28
N VAL A 544 16.03 16.30 14.12
CA VAL A 544 16.73 16.25 12.83
C VAL A 544 16.01 17.10 11.78
N SER A 545 16.63 17.29 10.60
CA SER A 545 16.01 17.99 9.48
C SER A 545 15.01 17.09 8.71
N PRO A 546 13.93 17.65 8.13
CA PRO A 546 13.10 16.94 7.15
C PRO A 546 13.93 16.56 5.91
N THR A 547 13.60 15.43 5.27
CA THR A 547 14.39 14.89 4.14
C THR A 547 13.70 15.00 2.77
N GLY A 548 12.46 15.52 2.74
CA GLY A 548 11.63 15.54 1.54
C GLY A 548 10.84 14.24 1.35
N ASN A 549 10.45 13.60 2.46
CA ASN A 549 9.74 12.31 2.46
C ASN A 549 8.36 12.37 3.12
N GLY A 550 7.84 13.55 3.45
CA GLY A 550 6.47 13.73 3.98
C GLY A 550 5.44 13.61 2.86
N ARG A 551 4.93 12.39 2.62
CA ARG A 551 4.02 12.12 1.47
C ARG A 551 2.63 11.66 1.89
N ARG A 552 1.61 12.05 1.12
CA ARG A 552 0.19 11.67 1.29
C ARG A 552 -0.42 11.19 -0.04
N GLU A 553 -1.35 10.24 0.04
CA GLU A 553 -2.09 9.76 -1.14
C GLU A 553 -2.88 10.87 -1.82
N SER A 554 -3.65 11.64 -1.05
CA SER A 554 -4.55 12.72 -1.53
C SER A 554 -4.84 13.74 -0.44
N TYR A 555 -5.60 14.79 -0.74
CA TYR A 555 -6.07 15.77 0.26
C TYR A 555 -6.87 15.14 1.42
N ALA A 556 -7.46 13.95 1.22
CA ALA A 556 -8.20 13.24 2.27
C ALA A 556 -7.30 12.58 3.33
N HIS A 557 -5.97 12.65 3.18
CA HIS A 557 -5.03 11.86 3.96
C HIS A 557 -3.92 12.70 4.61
N THR A 558 -3.55 12.38 5.86
CA THR A 558 -2.38 12.96 6.52
C THR A 558 -1.07 12.48 5.88
N PRO A 559 -0.05 13.33 5.75
CA PRO A 559 1.27 12.89 5.30
C PRO A 559 1.95 12.07 6.40
N MET A 560 2.94 11.28 5.99
CA MET A 560 3.84 10.53 6.87
C MET A 560 5.18 10.32 6.14
N PRO A 561 6.24 9.84 6.80
CA PRO A 561 7.50 9.51 6.12
C PRO A 561 7.28 8.35 5.16
N ARG A 562 7.62 8.55 3.88
CA ARG A 562 7.49 7.61 2.75
C ARG A 562 8.70 7.68 1.82
N MET A 563 9.11 6.52 1.30
CA MET A 563 10.11 6.40 0.22
C MET A 563 9.76 7.20 -1.04
N THR A 564 10.79 7.52 -1.84
CA THR A 564 10.69 8.12 -3.18
C THR A 564 11.19 7.13 -4.23
N ASN A 565 12.49 7.12 -4.55
CA ASN A 565 13.17 6.09 -5.34
C ASN A 565 14.26 5.44 -4.49
N THR A 566 14.04 4.21 -4.01
CA THR A 566 14.93 3.54 -3.04
C THR A 566 15.82 2.51 -3.72
N PHE A 567 17.14 2.65 -3.64
CA PHE A 567 18.07 1.76 -4.35
C PHE A 567 19.42 1.55 -3.64
N MET A 568 20.10 0.46 -3.99
CA MET A 568 21.50 0.20 -3.64
C MET A 568 22.41 0.76 -4.73
N THR A 569 23.52 1.41 -4.36
CA THR A 569 24.52 1.86 -5.35
C THR A 569 25.26 0.68 -5.99
N ALA A 570 25.76 0.86 -7.21
CA ALA A 570 26.62 -0.11 -7.89
C ALA A 570 27.89 -0.43 -7.07
N GLY A 571 28.31 -1.69 -7.14
CA GLY A 571 29.59 -2.20 -6.64
C GLY A 571 30.63 -2.31 -7.77
N ASP A 572 31.60 -3.21 -7.59
CA ASP A 572 32.75 -3.38 -8.49
C ASP A 572 32.70 -4.67 -9.35
N LYS A 573 31.78 -5.61 -9.07
CA LYS A 573 31.77 -6.93 -9.72
C LYS A 573 31.04 -6.94 -11.05
N ASP A 574 31.50 -7.82 -11.95
CA ASP A 574 30.78 -8.15 -13.17
C ASP A 574 29.55 -9.02 -12.83
N PRO A 575 28.33 -8.71 -13.30
CA PRO A 575 27.16 -9.56 -13.12
C PRO A 575 27.37 -11.01 -13.59
N GLU A 576 28.17 -11.24 -14.64
CA GLU A 576 28.53 -12.58 -15.07
C GLU A 576 29.46 -13.29 -14.07
N GLU A 577 30.37 -12.57 -13.42
CA GLU A 577 31.22 -13.11 -12.34
C GLU A 577 30.35 -13.54 -11.15
N ILE A 578 29.37 -12.71 -10.77
CA ILE A 578 28.39 -13.00 -9.72
C ILE A 578 27.58 -14.26 -10.06
N LEU A 579 27.05 -14.36 -11.27
CA LEU A 579 26.25 -15.51 -11.68
C LEU A 579 27.10 -16.79 -11.78
N ARG A 580 28.35 -16.68 -12.25
CA ARG A 580 29.30 -17.80 -12.35
C ARG A 580 29.76 -18.32 -10.97
N SER A 581 29.76 -17.48 -9.94
CA SER A 581 30.15 -17.90 -8.58
C SER A 581 29.06 -18.71 -7.87
N LEU A 582 27.79 -18.63 -8.31
CA LEU A 582 26.66 -19.36 -7.75
C LEU A 582 26.76 -20.87 -8.03
N LYS A 583 27.30 -21.62 -7.05
CA LYS A 583 27.51 -23.07 -7.15
C LYS A 583 26.21 -23.86 -7.27
N ARG A 584 25.20 -23.51 -6.49
CA ARG A 584 23.85 -24.08 -6.56
C ARG A 584 22.88 -23.16 -5.85
N GLY A 585 21.83 -22.72 -6.55
CA GLY A 585 20.86 -21.80 -5.99
C GLY A 585 19.91 -21.25 -7.03
N VAL A 586 19.36 -20.07 -6.75
CA VAL A 586 18.39 -19.39 -7.62
C VAL A 586 18.96 -18.09 -8.17
N TYR A 587 18.80 -17.86 -9.47
CA TYR A 587 18.91 -16.53 -10.06
C TYR A 587 17.50 -15.96 -10.27
N ALA A 588 17.11 -14.98 -9.47
CA ALA A 588 15.78 -14.37 -9.53
C ALA A 588 15.86 -13.01 -10.24
N VAL A 589 15.31 -12.97 -11.45
CA VAL A 589 15.42 -11.82 -12.37
C VAL A 589 14.30 -10.82 -12.14
N ASN A 590 13.10 -11.30 -11.82
CA ASN A 590 11.92 -10.45 -11.69
C ASN A 590 10.98 -10.94 -10.57
N PHE A 591 10.22 -10.00 -10.02
CA PHE A 591 9.36 -10.17 -8.86
C PHE A 591 7.95 -9.65 -9.10
N GLY A 592 7.00 -10.14 -8.31
CA GLY A 592 5.70 -9.51 -8.11
C GLY A 592 5.81 -8.36 -7.10
N GLY A 593 4.82 -8.24 -6.22
CA GLY A 593 4.93 -7.42 -5.02
C GLY A 593 5.70 -8.11 -3.88
N GLY A 594 6.06 -7.32 -2.88
CA GLY A 594 6.56 -7.79 -1.58
C GLY A 594 5.60 -7.45 -0.45
N GLN A 595 5.93 -7.91 0.75
CA GLN A 595 5.35 -7.42 2.01
C GLN A 595 6.34 -7.64 3.17
N VAL A 596 6.47 -6.64 4.05
CA VAL A 596 7.26 -6.70 5.30
C VAL A 596 6.39 -6.55 6.57
N ASP A 597 6.78 -7.27 7.63
CA ASP A 597 6.49 -6.91 9.02
C ASP A 597 7.72 -6.21 9.61
N ILE A 598 7.66 -4.87 9.65
CA ILE A 598 8.72 -3.98 10.17
C ILE A 598 9.11 -4.25 11.63
N THR A 599 8.25 -4.91 12.41
CA THR A 599 8.47 -5.19 13.83
C THR A 599 9.36 -6.40 14.01
N SER A 600 9.09 -7.46 13.25
CA SER A 600 9.90 -8.69 13.26
C SER A 600 11.03 -8.69 12.23
N GLY A 601 11.10 -7.67 11.36
CA GLY A 601 12.05 -7.56 10.25
C GLY A 601 11.72 -8.47 9.06
N LYS A 602 10.67 -9.28 9.13
CA LYS A 602 10.44 -10.36 8.15
C LYS A 602 9.77 -9.86 6.89
N PHE A 603 10.37 -10.20 5.74
CA PHE A 603 9.82 -9.91 4.42
C PHE A 603 9.47 -11.19 3.65
N VAL A 604 8.54 -11.06 2.72
CA VAL A 604 8.26 -12.05 1.68
C VAL A 604 8.15 -11.37 0.32
N PHE A 605 8.64 -12.02 -0.74
CA PHE A 605 8.39 -11.59 -2.12
C PHE A 605 8.33 -12.79 -3.08
N GLN A 606 7.48 -12.69 -4.10
CA GLN A 606 7.22 -13.78 -5.04
C GLN A 606 7.98 -13.54 -6.35
N CYS A 607 8.80 -14.50 -6.80
CA CYS A 607 9.45 -14.41 -8.10
C CYS A 607 8.41 -14.52 -9.22
N THR A 608 8.44 -13.61 -10.19
CA THR A 608 7.70 -13.69 -11.46
C THR A 608 8.56 -14.26 -12.60
N GLU A 609 9.89 -14.19 -12.44
CA GLU A 609 10.87 -14.88 -13.27
C GLU A 609 12.09 -15.27 -12.41
N ALA A 610 12.41 -16.56 -12.40
CA ALA A 610 13.60 -17.07 -11.73
C ALA A 610 14.12 -18.35 -12.39
N TYR A 611 15.38 -18.67 -12.15
CA TYR A 611 16.10 -19.80 -12.74
C TYR A 611 16.84 -20.61 -11.68
N LEU A 612 16.85 -21.94 -11.84
CA LEU A 612 17.80 -22.82 -11.14
C LEU A 612 19.19 -22.63 -11.77
N VAL A 613 20.19 -22.38 -10.93
CA VAL A 613 21.60 -22.27 -11.32
C VAL A 613 22.39 -23.39 -10.67
N GLU A 614 23.24 -24.07 -11.45
CA GLU A 614 24.17 -25.09 -10.97
C GLU A 614 25.54 -24.90 -11.62
N ASN A 615 26.59 -24.85 -10.80
CA ASN A 615 27.98 -24.59 -11.18
C ASN A 615 28.14 -23.35 -12.07
N GLY A 616 27.50 -22.24 -11.68
CA GLY A 616 27.58 -20.97 -12.39
C GLY A 616 26.81 -20.91 -13.72
N GLN A 617 25.97 -21.92 -14.01
CA GLN A 617 25.21 -22.00 -15.26
C GLN A 617 23.70 -22.10 -14.97
N ILE A 618 22.91 -21.26 -15.66
CA ILE A 618 21.45 -21.38 -15.71
C ILE A 618 21.07 -22.74 -16.30
N LYS A 619 20.20 -23.49 -15.61
CA LYS A 619 19.76 -24.83 -16.02
C LYS A 619 18.31 -24.88 -16.51
N ALA A 620 17.40 -24.31 -15.73
CA ALA A 620 15.97 -24.30 -16.07
C ALA A 620 15.25 -23.12 -15.39
N PRO A 621 14.23 -22.52 -16.02
CA PRO A 621 13.34 -21.59 -15.33
C PRO A 621 12.53 -22.32 -14.26
N ILE A 622 12.27 -21.65 -13.15
CA ILE A 622 11.54 -22.19 -11.99
C ILE A 622 10.31 -21.36 -11.65
N LYS A 623 9.25 -22.01 -11.18
CA LYS A 623 8.01 -21.36 -10.74
C LYS A 623 7.65 -21.73 -9.30
N GLY A 624 6.99 -20.79 -8.63
CA GLY A 624 6.47 -20.94 -7.26
C GLY A 624 7.43 -20.44 -6.18
N ALA A 625 8.64 -20.01 -6.55
CA ALA A 625 9.61 -19.48 -5.61
C ALA A 625 9.08 -18.22 -4.89
N THR A 626 8.74 -18.39 -3.61
CA THR A 626 8.56 -17.27 -2.67
C THR A 626 9.84 -17.14 -1.86
N LEU A 627 10.50 -16.00 -1.91
CA LEU A 627 11.69 -15.74 -1.11
C LEU A 627 11.28 -15.12 0.23
N ILE A 628 11.86 -15.66 1.30
CA ILE A 628 11.53 -15.31 2.68
C ILE A 628 12.84 -15.01 3.41
N GLY A 629 12.87 -13.90 4.15
CA GLY A 629 14.03 -13.50 4.94
C GLY A 629 13.69 -12.54 6.07
N ASP A 630 14.71 -12.19 6.82
CA ASP A 630 14.73 -11.09 7.79
C ASP A 630 15.57 -9.96 7.20
N GLY A 631 15.04 -8.73 7.15
CA GLY A 631 15.64 -7.59 6.48
C GLY A 631 17.05 -7.25 6.98
N PRO A 632 17.23 -6.98 8.28
CA PRO A 632 18.55 -6.77 8.89
C PRO A 632 19.52 -7.92 8.62
N THR A 633 19.07 -9.18 8.73
CA THR A 633 19.94 -10.34 8.54
C THR A 633 20.30 -10.56 7.06
N ALA A 634 19.36 -10.38 6.13
CA ALA A 634 19.59 -10.62 4.70
C ALA A 634 20.68 -9.71 4.13
N LEU A 635 20.69 -8.43 4.52
CA LEU A 635 21.72 -7.50 4.05
C LEU A 635 23.11 -7.74 4.66
N THR A 636 23.23 -8.46 5.79
CA THR A 636 24.52 -8.94 6.31
C THR A 636 25.00 -10.23 5.65
N ARG A 637 24.19 -10.83 4.76
CA ARG A 637 24.54 -12.00 3.93
C ARG A 637 24.83 -11.62 2.47
N VAL A 638 24.90 -10.33 2.14
CA VAL A 638 25.37 -9.83 0.85
C VAL A 638 26.87 -10.11 0.73
N THR A 639 27.31 -10.74 -0.36
CA THR A 639 28.72 -11.11 -0.59
C THR A 639 29.33 -10.53 -1.86
N MET A 640 28.52 -10.22 -2.87
CA MET A 640 28.96 -9.59 -4.12
C MET A 640 27.91 -8.58 -4.60
N ILE A 641 28.37 -7.43 -5.09
CA ILE A 641 27.53 -6.32 -5.57
C ILE A 641 28.00 -5.97 -6.99
N GLY A 642 27.08 -6.03 -7.96
CA GLY A 642 27.35 -5.80 -9.38
C GLY A 642 27.57 -4.33 -9.73
N ASN A 643 28.21 -4.09 -10.87
CA ASN A 643 28.44 -2.76 -11.43
C ASN A 643 27.28 -2.25 -12.32
N ASP A 644 26.17 -2.98 -12.38
CA ASP A 644 25.07 -2.87 -13.36
C ASP A 644 23.77 -2.28 -12.79
N LEU A 645 23.87 -1.29 -11.91
CA LEU A 645 22.70 -0.64 -11.28
C LEU A 645 21.64 -0.22 -12.31
N LYS A 646 20.41 -0.71 -12.09
CA LYS A 646 19.20 -0.20 -12.74
C LYS A 646 18.15 0.16 -11.68
N LEU A 647 17.28 1.10 -12.02
CA LEU A 647 16.01 1.32 -11.34
C LEU A 647 14.90 0.55 -12.08
N ASP A 648 13.69 0.52 -11.53
CA ASP A 648 12.53 -0.03 -12.23
C ASP A 648 12.02 0.89 -13.35
N GLU A 649 11.31 0.29 -14.31
CA GLU A 649 10.75 0.98 -15.49
C GLU A 649 9.55 1.90 -15.15
N GLY A 650 9.30 2.21 -13.87
CA GLY A 650 8.22 3.12 -13.45
C GLY A 650 6.88 2.42 -13.23
N VAL A 651 6.91 1.29 -12.52
CA VAL A 651 5.71 0.50 -12.16
C VAL A 651 5.42 0.46 -10.66
N GLY A 652 6.36 0.88 -9.81
CA GLY A 652 6.27 0.80 -8.35
C GLY A 652 5.09 1.57 -7.72
N THR A 653 4.39 0.89 -6.80
CA THR A 653 3.35 1.49 -5.95
C THR A 653 3.49 0.91 -4.55
N CYS A 654 3.63 1.77 -3.55
CA CYS A 654 3.90 1.40 -2.15
C CYS A 654 2.67 1.68 -1.28
N GLY A 655 2.28 0.75 -0.42
CA GLY A 655 1.15 0.87 0.51
C GLY A 655 1.58 0.97 1.97
N LYS A 656 1.18 2.02 2.69
CA LYS A 656 1.41 2.19 4.14
C LYS A 656 0.24 2.91 4.79
N GLY A 657 -0.23 2.41 5.94
CA GLY A 657 -1.31 3.06 6.69
C GLY A 657 -2.61 3.23 5.90
N GLY A 658 -2.89 2.32 4.95
CA GLY A 658 -4.01 2.42 4.01
C GLY A 658 -3.73 3.27 2.76
N GLN A 659 -2.61 4.01 2.71
CA GLN A 659 -2.28 4.94 1.63
C GLN A 659 -1.30 4.38 0.59
N SER A 660 -1.69 4.47 -0.68
CA SER A 660 -0.92 4.11 -1.87
C SER A 660 -0.21 5.32 -2.47
N VAL A 661 1.10 5.23 -2.70
CA VAL A 661 1.87 6.28 -3.40
C VAL A 661 2.78 5.69 -4.48
N PRO A 662 3.05 6.40 -5.59
CA PRO A 662 4.03 5.96 -6.57
C PRO A 662 5.45 6.03 -6.00
N VAL A 663 6.24 4.99 -6.23
CA VAL A 663 7.63 4.87 -5.79
C VAL A 663 8.48 4.30 -6.93
N GLY A 664 9.80 4.47 -6.83
CA GLY A 664 10.78 3.72 -7.59
C GLY A 664 11.58 2.78 -6.68
N VAL A 665 12.11 1.69 -7.25
CA VAL A 665 13.06 0.78 -6.59
C VAL A 665 14.24 0.49 -7.52
N GLY A 666 15.38 0.07 -6.98
CA GLY A 666 16.49 -0.35 -7.82
C GLY A 666 17.64 -1.04 -7.09
N GLN A 667 18.47 -1.74 -7.84
CA GLN A 667 19.73 -2.33 -7.38
C GLN A 667 20.58 -2.75 -8.59
N PRO A 668 21.89 -2.99 -8.41
CA PRO A 668 22.66 -3.84 -9.30
C PRO A 668 22.31 -5.33 -9.09
N THR A 669 22.89 -6.21 -9.90
CA THR A 669 22.93 -7.65 -9.62
C THR A 669 23.58 -7.90 -8.25
N LEU A 670 22.98 -8.76 -7.43
CA LEU A 670 23.33 -8.89 -6.00
C LEU A 670 23.39 -10.36 -5.57
N TYR A 671 24.49 -10.80 -4.96
CA TYR A 671 24.61 -12.14 -4.36
C TYR A 671 24.24 -12.09 -2.88
N ILE A 672 23.29 -12.93 -2.46
CA ILE A 672 22.89 -13.10 -1.07
C ILE A 672 23.01 -14.57 -0.68
N GLN A 673 23.71 -14.84 0.43
CA GLN A 673 23.86 -16.19 0.97
C GLN A 673 22.67 -16.61 1.84
N GLY A 674 22.32 -17.89 1.77
CA GLY A 674 21.36 -18.52 2.69
C GLY A 674 20.02 -17.80 2.83
N LEU A 675 19.34 -17.51 1.71
CA LEU A 675 17.96 -17.02 1.73
C LEU A 675 16.99 -18.21 1.67
N THR A 676 15.83 -18.13 2.31
CA THR A 676 14.85 -19.22 2.26
C THR A 676 14.02 -19.13 1.00
N VAL A 677 14.10 -20.16 0.15
CA VAL A 677 13.27 -20.35 -1.04
C VAL A 677 12.11 -21.28 -0.70
N GLY A 678 10.89 -20.75 -0.78
CA GLY A 678 9.64 -21.50 -0.65
C GLY A 678 9.25 -22.18 -1.96
N GLY A 679 9.93 -23.28 -2.28
CA GLY A 679 9.55 -24.20 -3.37
C GLY A 679 8.38 -25.12 -3.03
N LEU A 680 8.00 -25.99 -3.98
CA LEU A 680 6.88 -26.95 -3.89
C LEU A 680 7.33 -28.37 -3.53
#